data_AF-A0A2A3X127-F1
#
_entry.id   AF-A0A2A3X127-F1
#
_cell.length_a   1.000
_cell.length_b   1.000
_cell.length_c   1.000
_cell.angle_alpha   90.00
_cell.angle_beta   90.00
_cell.angle_gamma   90.00
#
_symmetry.space_group_name_H-M   'P 1'
#
loop_
_entity.id
_entity.type
_entity.pdbx_description
1 polymer ?
#
loop_
_entity_poly.entity_id
_entity_poly.type
_entity_poly.pdbx_seq_one_letter_code
_entity_poly.pdbx_strand_id
1 'polypeptide(L)'
;MLDSETGHFLPDHHYLIRHTLSDQAGGGMQAMLRRASAFADYYGMPVDLLTYGFQPELTYFEASLRESGRLAPEVRVQNLWNILSEITREPSAELFQEWHGGKPLGQPSGSSEPNGVMDSGLQRMTQCCGDSEEIESIDYRREDGTRFVSDIRMEEGSALRRKVALLAPDQQILKSWNNVTDMFAWLLTKGLGRENSVIVVDHPAMANSIARNGYIAPNSVLIKCYHSNHSAAQSDVGFGVLSKRHMVSMERADVFDANVFPSSGQIDAVADLIGESSNLWSIGNIIEPAVGASSEEEHRKDTGVVISRLVREKNVDHAIDAVLMANSERSANEAPTMLSIFGTGTDQSRLEGLIDEHDVGDQIKLLGYTNDVYDEFKQASFSILPTNQEAFGLSIVESMACGCIPIVYDVPYGPGEIITDRVDGFLVPFGDIRAIADCVRTLRTMSDLDLEKMRDAARNRASDYGSREIAQAWARVIDVTRNRKDSTAKSAIAQRELQIASITPLDGSNGPSAATPSLDVELCIDSRTKSADLSGVKVFLSFRGRGSTLRIRVPGFLRIRRHGFLRRQQTLVMKFPIPTSQLNRAPREIMDTFVRINDGVTVREFRLKAAGVDLAAFKLPAVLEAYETKGGYLSLRKPIRRDF
;
A
#
# COMPACT_ATOMS: atom_id res chain seq x y z
N MET A 1 3.48 12.24 24.97
CA MET A 1 3.24 11.88 26.40
C MET A 1 2.51 10.54 26.42
N LEU A 2 2.43 9.83 27.55
CA LEU A 2 1.53 8.66 27.63
C LEU A 2 0.13 9.15 28.01
N ASP A 3 -0.89 8.55 27.43
CA ASP A 3 -2.26 8.69 27.90
C ASP A 3 -2.38 8.09 29.31
N SER A 4 -2.93 8.86 30.25
CA SER A 4 -3.08 8.48 31.65
C SER A 4 -4.08 7.35 31.88
N GLU A 5 -5.04 7.13 30.97
CA GLU A 5 -6.05 6.06 31.08
C GLU A 5 -5.62 4.77 30.38
N THR A 6 -4.98 4.88 29.22
CA THR A 6 -4.65 3.71 28.38
C THR A 6 -3.19 3.29 28.45
N GLY A 7 -2.28 4.18 28.90
CA GLY A 7 -0.84 3.92 28.95
C GLY A 7 -0.15 3.91 27.58
N HIS A 8 -0.85 4.31 26.52
CA HIS A 8 -0.35 4.34 25.13
C HIS A 8 0.30 5.68 24.77
N PHE A 9 1.12 5.69 23.72
CA PHE A 9 1.72 6.90 23.16
C PHE A 9 0.62 7.83 22.61
N LEU A 10 0.57 9.06 23.14
CA LEU A 10 -0.32 10.11 22.69
C LEU A 10 0.45 11.06 21.75
N PRO A 11 0.16 11.05 20.43
CA PRO A 11 0.70 12.00 19.48
C PRO A 11 -0.01 13.36 19.58
N ASP A 12 0.62 14.40 19.01
CA ASP A 12 0.01 15.72 18.84
C ASP A 12 -0.97 15.72 17.65
N HIS A 13 -0.69 14.88 16.64
CA HIS A 13 -1.51 14.76 15.44
C HIS A 13 -1.59 13.31 14.92
N HIS A 14 -2.76 12.95 14.40
CA HIS A 14 -2.98 11.75 13.58
C HIS A 14 -3.27 12.16 12.14
N TYR A 15 -2.44 11.71 11.20
CA TYR A 15 -2.58 11.97 9.78
C TYR A 15 -2.86 10.69 9.02
N LEU A 16 -3.95 10.65 8.25
CA LEU A 16 -4.22 9.61 7.26
C LEU A 16 -4.18 10.24 5.88
N ILE A 17 -3.36 9.73 4.95
CA ILE A 17 -3.17 10.39 3.65
C ILE A 17 -3.65 9.57 2.45
N ARG A 18 -4.37 10.26 1.56
CA ARG A 18 -4.77 9.74 0.24
C ARG A 18 -4.80 10.80 -0.85
N HIS A 19 -5.08 10.40 -2.09
CA HIS A 19 -5.07 11.30 -3.24
C HIS A 19 -6.25 12.29 -3.24
N THR A 20 -7.48 11.81 -3.43
CA THR A 20 -8.71 12.63 -3.57
C THR A 20 -9.87 11.99 -2.81
N LEU A 21 -10.96 12.69 -2.51
CA LEU A 21 -12.21 12.13 -1.97
C LEU A 21 -13.20 11.73 -3.07
N SER A 22 -14.16 10.86 -2.73
CA SER A 22 -15.29 10.47 -3.57
C SER A 22 -16.42 9.91 -2.70
N ASP A 23 -17.65 10.13 -3.13
CA ASP A 23 -18.89 9.59 -2.58
C ASP A 23 -19.12 8.10 -2.93
N GLN A 24 -18.53 7.60 -4.02
CA GLN A 24 -18.51 6.17 -4.39
C GLN A 24 -17.25 5.49 -3.86
N ALA A 25 -17.09 5.51 -2.53
CA ALA A 25 -15.92 5.00 -1.84
C ALA A 25 -15.76 3.48 -2.02
N GLY A 26 -14.72 3.05 -2.75
CA GLY A 26 -14.29 1.65 -2.75
C GLY A 26 -13.74 1.21 -1.38
N GLY A 27 -13.63 -0.11 -1.15
CA GLY A 27 -13.29 -0.68 0.16
C GLY A 27 -12.05 -0.09 0.86
N GLY A 28 -10.99 0.27 0.12
CA GLY A 28 -9.82 0.91 0.72
C GLY A 28 -10.08 2.32 1.29
N MET A 29 -11.01 3.07 0.69
CA MET A 29 -11.43 4.37 1.24
C MET A 29 -12.31 4.17 2.46
N GLN A 30 -13.24 3.21 2.44
CA GLN A 30 -14.08 2.90 3.59
C GLN A 30 -13.26 2.43 4.79
N ALA A 31 -12.29 1.52 4.57
CA ALA A 31 -11.37 1.07 5.61
C ALA A 31 -10.58 2.23 6.25
N MET A 32 -10.15 3.19 5.44
CA MET A 32 -9.44 4.38 5.95
C MET A 32 -10.38 5.30 6.75
N LEU A 33 -11.61 5.52 6.29
CA LEU A 33 -12.60 6.35 6.98
C LEU A 33 -13.00 5.76 8.34
N ARG A 34 -13.30 4.45 8.40
CA ARG A 34 -13.59 3.74 9.66
C ARG A 34 -12.40 3.79 10.61
N ARG A 35 -11.18 3.64 10.10
CA ARG A 35 -9.95 3.80 10.91
C ARG A 35 -9.80 5.22 11.45
N ALA A 36 -10.09 6.23 10.65
CA ALA A 36 -10.04 7.62 11.10
C ALA A 36 -11.02 7.86 12.26
N SER A 37 -12.25 7.36 12.15
CA SER A 37 -13.26 7.44 13.22
C SER A 37 -12.77 6.72 14.46
N ALA A 38 -12.37 5.45 14.34
CA ALA A 38 -11.92 4.66 15.48
C ALA A 38 -10.67 5.24 16.15
N PHE A 39 -9.77 5.89 15.42
CA PHE A 39 -8.66 6.62 16.00
C PHE A 39 -9.14 7.83 16.79
N ALA A 40 -10.08 8.60 16.24
CA ALA A 40 -10.61 9.77 16.91
C ALA A 40 -11.30 9.39 18.24
N ASP A 41 -12.11 8.33 18.20
CA ASP A 41 -12.81 7.81 19.37
C ASP A 41 -11.84 7.23 20.41
N TYR A 42 -10.87 6.42 19.96
CA TYR A 42 -9.96 5.71 20.87
C TYR A 42 -8.97 6.63 21.58
N TYR A 43 -8.44 7.64 20.88
CA TYR A 43 -7.48 8.59 21.46
C TYR A 43 -8.16 9.84 22.04
N GLY A 44 -9.48 9.99 21.86
CA GLY A 44 -10.24 11.16 22.30
C GLY A 44 -9.74 12.47 21.66
N MET A 45 -9.27 12.42 20.41
CA MET A 45 -8.69 13.58 19.72
C MET A 45 -9.02 13.61 18.23
N PRO A 46 -9.08 14.81 17.59
CA PRO A 46 -9.35 14.90 16.15
C PRO A 46 -8.29 14.19 15.29
N VAL A 47 -8.73 13.63 14.17
CA VAL A 47 -7.87 12.99 13.17
C VAL A 47 -7.89 13.80 11.88
N ASP A 48 -6.72 14.06 11.30
CA ASP A 48 -6.58 14.80 10.05
C ASP A 48 -6.47 13.85 8.85
N LEU A 49 -7.49 13.87 8.01
CA LEU A 49 -7.51 13.20 6.71
C LEU A 49 -6.92 14.13 5.65
N LEU A 50 -5.70 13.83 5.23
CA LEU A 50 -4.95 14.61 4.25
C LEU A 50 -5.24 14.13 2.83
N THR A 51 -5.58 15.07 1.95
CA THR A 51 -5.68 14.88 0.49
C THR A 51 -4.56 15.62 -0.23
N TYR A 52 -4.07 15.12 -1.37
CA TYR A 52 -2.99 15.78 -2.13
C TYR A 52 -3.26 15.89 -3.64
N GLY A 53 -4.41 15.39 -4.10
CA GLY A 53 -4.95 15.71 -5.41
C GLY A 53 -5.48 17.15 -5.43
N PHE A 54 -5.33 17.81 -6.57
CA PHE A 54 -5.97 19.10 -6.81
C PHE A 54 -7.43 18.83 -7.20
N GLN A 55 -8.35 18.98 -6.25
CA GLN A 55 -9.76 18.59 -6.37
C GLN A 55 -10.67 19.79 -6.07
N PRO A 56 -11.16 20.49 -7.11
CA PRO A 56 -12.06 21.64 -6.99
C PRO A 56 -13.22 21.47 -6.00
N GLU A 57 -13.92 20.34 -6.06
CA GLU A 57 -15.16 20.07 -5.32
C GLU A 57 -14.94 19.33 -3.99
N LEU A 58 -13.81 19.58 -3.31
CA LEU A 58 -13.46 18.81 -2.11
C LEU A 58 -14.49 18.96 -0.98
N THR A 59 -15.02 20.17 -0.77
CA THR A 59 -16.06 20.45 0.24
C THR A 59 -17.36 19.72 -0.05
N TYR A 60 -17.74 19.57 -1.32
CA TYR A 60 -18.91 18.76 -1.71
C TYR A 60 -18.73 17.30 -1.31
N PHE A 61 -17.60 16.69 -1.64
CA PHE A 61 -17.33 15.30 -1.25
C PHE A 61 -17.23 15.11 0.25
N GLU A 62 -16.66 16.08 0.97
CA GLU A 62 -16.67 16.06 2.44
C GLU A 62 -18.10 16.08 2.99
N ALA A 63 -18.94 17.03 2.54
CA ALA A 63 -20.33 17.15 2.97
C ALA A 63 -21.13 15.87 2.70
N SER A 64 -21.03 15.31 1.48
CA SER A 64 -21.67 14.06 1.11
C SER A 64 -21.27 12.88 2.00
N LEU A 65 -19.98 12.78 2.37
CA LEU A 65 -19.51 11.72 3.26
C LEU A 65 -20.01 11.92 4.71
N ARG A 66 -20.16 13.16 5.18
CA ARG A 66 -20.73 13.46 6.49
C ARG A 66 -22.23 13.17 6.53
N GLU A 67 -22.98 13.60 5.52
CA GLU A 67 -24.43 13.37 5.40
C GLU A 67 -24.77 11.87 5.35
N SER A 68 -23.92 11.08 4.69
CA SER A 68 -24.06 9.61 4.66
C SER A 68 -23.51 8.89 5.90
N GLY A 69 -23.04 9.62 6.92
CA GLY A 69 -22.47 9.04 8.15
C GLY A 69 -21.13 8.33 7.99
N ARG A 70 -20.50 8.41 6.80
CA ARG A 70 -19.23 7.74 6.49
C ARG A 70 -18.00 8.53 6.92
N LEU A 71 -18.16 9.80 7.26
CA LEU A 71 -17.09 10.66 7.79
C LEU A 71 -17.53 11.25 9.14
N ALA A 72 -16.88 10.80 10.21
CA ALA A 72 -17.18 11.24 11.57
C ALA A 72 -16.87 12.75 11.76
N PRO A 73 -17.63 13.46 12.62
CA PRO A 73 -17.42 14.88 12.92
C PRO A 73 -15.99 15.22 13.36
N GLU A 74 -15.34 14.32 14.08
CA GLU A 74 -14.00 14.46 14.66
C GLU A 74 -12.88 14.32 13.61
N VAL A 75 -13.20 13.81 12.43
CA VAL A 75 -12.25 13.68 11.32
C VAL A 75 -12.26 14.97 10.50
N ARG A 76 -11.13 15.68 10.49
CA ARG A 76 -10.94 16.93 9.73
C ARG A 76 -10.35 16.60 8.37
N VAL A 77 -10.92 17.14 7.29
CA VAL A 77 -10.35 17.00 5.95
C VAL A 77 -9.45 18.19 5.66
N GLN A 78 -8.20 17.94 5.28
CA GLN A 78 -7.27 19.00 4.85
C GLN A 78 -6.66 18.64 3.50
N ASN A 79 -6.39 19.66 2.68
CA ASN A 79 -5.72 19.47 1.41
C ASN A 79 -4.29 20.02 1.46
N LEU A 80 -3.31 19.21 1.06
CA LEU A 80 -1.90 19.57 1.10
C LEU A 80 -1.55 20.74 0.18
N TRP A 81 -2.34 21.03 -0.86
CA TRP A 81 -2.16 22.24 -1.68
C TRP A 81 -2.35 23.51 -0.85
N ASN A 82 -3.35 23.54 0.04
CA ASN A 82 -3.64 24.68 0.92
C ASN A 82 -2.52 24.84 1.97
N ILE A 83 -2.09 23.75 2.58
CA ILE A 83 -0.97 23.77 3.54
C ILE A 83 0.31 24.28 2.85
N LEU A 84 0.59 23.77 1.64
CA LEU A 84 1.78 24.15 0.88
C LEU A 84 1.74 25.62 0.43
N SER A 85 0.57 26.14 0.03
CA SER A 85 0.42 27.53 -0.39
C SER A 85 0.75 28.50 0.74
N GLU A 86 0.36 28.16 1.97
CA GLU A 86 0.60 28.96 3.18
C GLU A 86 2.06 28.86 3.65
N ILE A 87 2.63 27.65 3.75
CA ILE A 87 4.04 27.46 4.15
C ILE A 87 5.02 28.20 3.21
N THR A 88 4.63 28.39 1.96
CA THR A 88 5.45 29.11 0.97
C THR A 88 5.19 30.61 0.91
N ARG A 89 4.21 31.16 1.65
CA ARG A 89 4.08 32.62 1.81
C ARG A 89 5.24 33.17 2.62
N GLU A 90 5.60 32.48 3.69
CA GLU A 90 6.69 32.83 4.60
C GLU A 90 7.61 31.61 4.81
N PRO A 91 8.49 31.31 3.83
CA PRO A 91 9.30 30.10 3.86
C PRO A 91 10.30 30.14 5.02
N SER A 92 10.22 29.17 5.93
CA SER A 92 11.15 29.07 7.05
C SER A 92 12.52 28.52 6.62
N ALA A 93 13.59 29.08 7.17
CA ALA A 93 14.95 28.59 6.95
C ALA A 93 15.11 27.12 7.40
N GLU A 94 14.34 26.69 8.40
CA GLU A 94 14.39 25.34 8.95
C GLU A 94 13.92 24.27 7.95
N LEU A 95 12.94 24.60 7.10
CA LEU A 95 12.35 23.66 6.16
C LEU A 95 13.05 23.70 4.79
N PHE A 96 13.41 24.90 4.31
CA PHE A 96 13.92 25.08 2.95
C PHE A 96 15.45 25.12 2.86
N GLN A 97 16.17 25.22 3.98
CA GLN A 97 17.59 25.63 4.04
C GLN A 97 17.80 26.98 3.34
N GLU A 98 18.85 27.73 3.70
CA GLU A 98 19.19 28.98 3.01
C GLU A 98 19.71 28.69 1.59
N TRP A 99 18.82 28.38 0.65
CA TRP A 99 19.17 28.35 -0.76
C TRP A 99 19.09 29.78 -1.32
N HIS A 100 20.23 30.45 -1.35
CA HIS A 100 20.43 31.72 -2.03
C HIS A 100 21.22 31.46 -3.31
N GLY A 101 20.58 31.28 -4.47
CA GLY A 101 21.38 31.06 -5.69
C GLY A 101 20.69 30.76 -7.01
N GLY A 102 19.40 31.03 -7.16
CA GLY A 102 18.68 30.85 -8.44
C GLY A 102 18.13 32.17 -8.97
N LYS A 103 18.12 32.36 -10.29
CA LYS A 103 17.29 33.42 -10.89
C LYS A 103 15.82 33.10 -10.61
N PRO A 104 14.97 34.11 -10.31
CA PRO A 104 13.53 33.93 -10.22
C PRO A 104 13.01 33.22 -11.48
N LEU A 105 12.02 32.35 -11.29
CA LEU A 105 11.40 31.67 -12.41
C LEU A 105 10.66 32.71 -13.26
N GLY A 106 11.00 32.77 -14.54
CA GLY A 106 10.36 33.68 -15.50
C GLY A 106 8.85 33.44 -15.61
N GLN A 107 8.13 34.42 -16.16
CA GLN A 107 6.74 34.21 -16.53
C GLN A 107 6.67 33.30 -17.77
N PRO A 108 5.62 32.47 -17.87
CA PRO A 108 5.35 31.68 -19.08
C PRO A 108 5.19 32.59 -20.30
N SER A 109 5.55 32.07 -21.47
CA SER A 109 5.70 32.88 -22.68
C SER A 109 4.45 32.97 -23.56
N GLY A 110 3.48 32.07 -23.40
CA GLY A 110 2.25 32.03 -24.21
C GLY A 110 0.95 32.17 -23.42
N SER A 111 -0.11 31.55 -23.91
CA SER A 111 -1.45 31.66 -23.33
C SER A 111 -1.57 30.91 -21.99
N SER A 112 -2.51 31.38 -21.16
CA SER A 112 -2.80 30.82 -19.83
C SER A 112 -4.28 30.48 -19.73
N GLU A 113 -4.59 29.20 -19.54
CA GLU A 113 -5.97 28.71 -19.42
C GLU A 113 -6.25 28.14 -18.02
N PRO A 114 -7.35 28.53 -17.36
CA PRO A 114 -7.73 27.94 -16.08
C PRO A 114 -8.16 26.48 -16.24
N ASN A 115 -7.68 25.62 -15.35
CA ASN A 115 -7.89 24.18 -15.35
C ASN A 115 -8.25 23.67 -13.94
N GLY A 116 -9.13 24.41 -13.27
CA GLY A 116 -9.68 24.10 -11.96
C GLY A 116 -9.38 25.15 -10.89
N VAL A 117 -10.35 25.38 -10.02
CA VAL A 117 -10.24 26.26 -8.85
C VAL A 117 -10.71 25.48 -7.63
N MET A 118 -9.88 25.41 -6.60
CA MET A 118 -10.23 24.79 -5.31
C MET A 118 -11.22 25.68 -4.55
N ASP A 119 -12.00 25.09 -3.64
CA ASP A 119 -12.87 25.83 -2.70
C ASP A 119 -12.12 26.94 -1.93
N SER A 120 -10.83 26.73 -1.66
CA SER A 120 -9.92 27.72 -1.04
C SER A 120 -9.54 28.93 -1.93
N GLY A 121 -9.98 28.97 -3.18
CA GLY A 121 -9.56 29.98 -4.17
C GLY A 121 -8.25 29.67 -4.90
N LEU A 122 -7.50 28.62 -4.52
CA LEU A 122 -6.31 28.19 -5.26
C LEU A 122 -6.66 27.80 -6.70
N GLN A 123 -5.87 28.27 -7.66
CA GLN A 123 -6.11 28.07 -9.08
C GLN A 123 -5.04 27.16 -9.69
N ARG A 124 -5.46 26.29 -10.60
CA ARG A 124 -4.57 25.50 -11.46
C ARG A 124 -4.68 26.03 -12.88
N MET A 125 -3.56 26.38 -13.48
CA MET A 125 -3.48 27.03 -14.78
C MET A 125 -2.62 26.19 -15.73
N THR A 126 -3.14 25.88 -16.93
CA THR A 126 -2.33 25.34 -18.03
C THR A 126 -1.64 26.50 -18.73
N GLN A 127 -0.33 26.43 -18.92
CA GLN A 127 0.46 27.40 -19.66
C GLN A 127 0.93 26.78 -20.97
N CYS A 128 0.69 27.45 -22.09
CA CYS A 128 1.06 26.95 -23.41
C CYS A 128 2.19 27.77 -24.03
N CYS A 129 2.97 27.14 -24.92
CA CYS A 129 4.08 27.79 -25.62
C CYS A 129 3.55 28.65 -26.79
N GLY A 130 3.67 29.99 -26.68
CA GLY A 130 3.22 30.92 -27.72
C GLY A 130 1.75 30.70 -28.13
N ASP A 131 1.51 30.62 -29.45
CA ASP A 131 0.20 30.33 -30.06
C ASP A 131 -0.07 28.82 -30.27
N SER A 132 0.81 27.93 -29.78
CA SER A 132 0.63 26.48 -29.90
C SER A 132 -0.24 25.92 -28.77
N GLU A 133 -0.88 24.76 -28.99
CA GLU A 133 -1.55 23.99 -27.93
C GLU A 133 -0.56 23.18 -27.05
N GLU A 134 0.76 23.37 -27.23
CA GLU A 134 1.75 22.62 -26.49
C GLU A 134 1.93 23.17 -25.08
N ILE A 135 1.75 22.31 -24.07
CA ILE A 135 1.82 22.67 -22.66
C ILE A 135 3.28 22.90 -22.24
N GLU A 136 3.63 24.15 -21.91
CA GLU A 136 4.90 24.57 -21.31
C GLU A 136 4.96 24.18 -19.83
N SER A 137 3.91 24.51 -19.07
CA SER A 137 3.82 24.19 -17.63
C SER A 137 2.39 24.08 -17.13
N ILE A 138 2.24 23.49 -15.95
CA ILE A 138 1.03 23.59 -15.13
C ILE A 138 1.39 24.40 -13.88
N ASP A 139 0.82 25.60 -13.78
CA ASP A 139 1.09 26.54 -12.69
C ASP A 139 -0.02 26.51 -11.66
N TYR A 140 0.34 26.56 -10.38
CA TYR A 140 -0.58 26.65 -9.26
C TYR A 140 -0.43 28.02 -8.60
N ARG A 141 -1.56 28.72 -8.47
CA ARG A 141 -1.63 30.10 -8.02
C ARG A 141 -2.53 30.23 -6.80
N ARG A 142 -2.19 31.19 -5.96
CA ARG A 142 -3.03 31.64 -4.85
C ARG A 142 -4.20 32.46 -5.38
N GLU A 143 -5.17 32.76 -4.52
CA GLU A 143 -6.31 33.63 -4.85
C GLU A 143 -5.86 35.02 -5.34
N ASP A 144 -4.76 35.54 -4.78
CA ASP A 144 -4.13 36.80 -5.21
C ASP A 144 -3.39 36.72 -6.56
N GLY A 145 -3.42 35.57 -7.24
CA GLY A 145 -2.76 35.32 -8.52
C GLY A 145 -1.28 34.95 -8.42
N THR A 146 -0.69 35.00 -7.22
CA THR A 146 0.73 34.68 -6.99
C THR A 146 0.98 33.19 -7.21
N ARG A 147 1.91 32.88 -8.10
CA ARG A 147 2.33 31.49 -8.39
C ARG A 147 3.20 30.95 -7.27
N PHE A 148 2.89 29.74 -6.80
CA PHE A 148 3.63 29.07 -5.72
C PHE A 148 4.15 27.68 -6.10
N VAL A 149 3.59 27.04 -7.13
CA VAL A 149 4.17 25.84 -7.75
C VAL A 149 4.10 26.00 -9.27
N SER A 150 5.13 25.51 -9.97
CA SER A 150 5.14 25.37 -11.42
C SER A 150 5.64 23.98 -11.78
N ASP A 151 4.84 23.22 -12.51
CA ASP A 151 5.16 21.91 -13.05
C ASP A 151 5.55 22.03 -14.52
N ILE A 152 6.84 22.19 -14.74
CA ILE A 152 7.45 22.63 -15.99
C ILE A 152 7.81 21.40 -16.84
N ARG A 153 7.48 21.46 -18.13
CA ARG A 153 7.96 20.52 -19.14
C ARG A 153 9.13 21.16 -19.87
N MET A 154 10.23 20.41 -19.99
CA MET A 154 11.46 20.87 -20.63
C MET A 154 11.84 19.89 -21.73
N GLU A 155 12.14 20.40 -22.91
CA GLU A 155 12.76 19.63 -23.98
C GLU A 155 14.28 19.67 -23.83
N GLU A 156 14.92 18.52 -23.65
CA GLU A 156 16.38 18.39 -23.62
C GLU A 156 16.80 17.34 -24.67
N GLY A 157 17.08 17.80 -25.89
CA GLY A 157 17.35 16.91 -27.03
C GLY A 157 16.11 16.14 -27.46
N SER A 158 16.16 14.81 -27.49
CA SER A 158 15.00 13.95 -27.81
C SER A 158 14.19 13.50 -26.58
N ALA A 159 14.52 13.99 -25.39
CA ALA A 159 13.88 13.57 -24.14
C ALA A 159 13.10 14.72 -23.48
N LEU A 160 11.83 14.48 -23.18
CA LEU A 160 11.02 15.33 -22.32
C LEU A 160 11.40 15.11 -20.85
N ARG A 161 11.88 16.16 -20.19
CA ARG A 161 12.08 16.21 -18.74
C ARG A 161 10.98 17.02 -18.08
N ARG A 162 10.65 16.63 -16.84
CA ARG A 162 9.65 17.30 -16.01
C ARG A 162 10.31 17.82 -14.75
N LYS A 163 10.02 19.06 -14.37
CA LYS A 163 10.51 19.69 -13.14
C LYS A 163 9.36 20.40 -12.43
N VAL A 164 9.03 19.93 -11.23
CA VAL A 164 8.11 20.61 -10.33
C VAL A 164 8.91 21.54 -9.43
N ALA A 165 8.73 22.84 -9.59
CA ALA A 165 9.38 23.89 -8.81
C ALA A 165 8.39 24.49 -7.80
N LEU A 166 8.80 24.52 -6.53
CA LEU A 166 8.11 25.23 -5.47
C LEU A 166 8.71 26.63 -5.32
N LEU A 167 7.87 27.65 -5.21
CA LEU A 167 8.26 29.04 -5.38
C LEU A 167 7.90 29.89 -4.15
N ALA A 168 8.82 30.78 -3.79
CA ALA A 168 8.56 31.89 -2.88
C ALA A 168 7.72 32.98 -3.58
N PRO A 169 7.14 33.96 -2.85
CA PRO A 169 6.33 35.01 -3.45
C PRO A 169 7.09 35.83 -4.50
N ASP A 170 8.39 36.04 -4.30
CA ASP A 170 9.31 36.72 -5.22
C ASP A 170 9.73 35.86 -6.44
N GLN A 171 9.11 34.69 -6.61
CA GLN A 171 9.36 33.70 -7.66
C GLN A 171 10.74 33.02 -7.60
N GLN A 172 11.48 33.16 -6.49
CA GLN A 172 12.65 32.31 -6.26
C GLN A 172 12.24 30.85 -6.08
N ILE A 173 13.00 29.94 -6.69
CA ILE A 173 12.78 28.49 -6.54
C ILE A 173 13.30 28.07 -5.17
N LEU A 174 12.38 27.68 -4.28
CA LEU A 174 12.70 27.15 -2.96
C LEU A 174 13.23 25.73 -3.04
N LYS A 175 12.63 24.89 -3.90
CA LYS A 175 12.99 23.48 -4.08
C LYS A 175 12.38 22.93 -5.36
N SER A 176 12.93 21.84 -5.90
CA SER A 176 12.35 21.17 -7.06
C SER A 176 12.39 19.64 -7.01
N TRP A 177 11.47 19.01 -7.74
CA TRP A 177 11.32 17.57 -7.89
C TRP A 177 11.02 17.18 -9.34
N ASN A 178 10.96 15.88 -9.62
CA ASN A 178 10.61 15.37 -10.96
C ASN A 178 9.09 15.17 -11.13
N ASN A 179 8.32 15.18 -10.05
CA ASN A 179 6.86 15.08 -10.07
C ASN A 179 6.25 15.64 -8.77
N VAL A 180 4.94 15.92 -8.82
CA VAL A 180 4.17 16.53 -7.73
C VAL A 180 4.04 15.59 -6.52
N THR A 181 4.01 14.27 -6.72
CA THR A 181 3.90 13.31 -5.62
C THR A 181 5.19 13.25 -4.79
N ASP A 182 6.37 13.46 -5.39
CA ASP A 182 7.65 13.57 -4.66
C ASP A 182 7.69 14.84 -3.80
N MET A 183 7.12 15.95 -4.29
CA MET A 183 6.96 17.18 -3.51
C MET A 183 6.07 16.96 -2.27
N PHE A 184 4.92 16.31 -2.45
CA PHE A 184 4.03 16.04 -1.31
C PHE A 184 4.56 14.98 -0.35
N ALA A 185 5.28 13.97 -0.84
CA ALA A 185 5.97 13.02 0.03
C ALA A 185 7.04 13.72 0.88
N TRP A 186 7.73 14.71 0.32
CA TRP A 186 8.65 15.56 1.07
C TRP A 186 7.91 16.42 2.10
N LEU A 187 6.82 17.10 1.72
CA LEU A 187 6.04 17.94 2.65
C LEU A 187 5.50 17.11 3.83
N LEU A 188 4.93 15.94 3.54
CA LEU A 188 4.37 15.05 4.55
C LEU A 188 5.44 14.60 5.56
N THR A 189 6.64 14.27 5.11
CA THR A 189 7.68 13.67 5.97
C THR A 189 8.64 14.69 6.58
N LYS A 190 8.91 15.81 5.90
CA LYS A 190 9.86 16.85 6.33
C LYS A 190 9.19 18.11 6.85
N GLY A 191 7.95 18.40 6.43
CA GLY A 191 7.10 19.39 7.08
C GLY A 191 6.40 18.75 8.27
N LEU A 192 5.31 18.03 8.02
CA LEU A 192 4.44 17.47 9.06
C LEU A 192 5.13 16.37 9.90
N GLY A 193 6.01 15.59 9.27
CA GLY A 193 6.74 14.50 9.95
C GLY A 193 7.81 14.93 10.98
N ARG A 194 7.98 16.23 11.20
CA ARG A 194 8.84 16.79 12.25
C ARG A 194 8.11 17.00 13.58
N GLU A 195 6.79 16.96 13.56
CA GLU A 195 5.95 17.02 14.76
C GLU A 195 5.87 15.63 15.43
N ASN A 196 5.34 15.58 16.65
CA ASN A 196 5.15 14.34 17.38
C ASN A 196 3.86 13.62 16.92
N SER A 197 3.86 13.15 15.67
CA SER A 197 2.64 12.73 14.97
C SER A 197 2.64 11.22 14.64
N VAL A 198 1.48 10.69 14.27
CA VAL A 198 1.33 9.38 13.61
C VAL A 198 0.84 9.63 12.18
N ILE A 199 1.59 9.15 11.19
CA ILE A 199 1.29 9.32 9.76
C ILE A 199 1.01 7.95 9.14
N VAL A 200 -0.22 7.70 8.74
CA VAL A 200 -0.65 6.48 8.04
C VAL A 200 -0.81 6.77 6.54
N VAL A 201 -0.06 6.05 5.72
CA VAL A 201 0.00 6.24 4.27
C VAL A 201 -0.78 5.16 3.53
N ASP A 202 -2.04 5.44 3.24
CA ASP A 202 -2.93 4.50 2.55
C ASP A 202 -2.66 4.45 1.04
N HIS A 203 -2.42 5.61 0.41
CA HIS A 203 -2.32 5.68 -1.05
C HIS A 203 -0.97 5.16 -1.60
N PRO A 204 -0.97 4.17 -2.51
CA PRO A 204 0.28 3.54 -2.95
C PRO A 204 1.24 4.44 -3.74
N ALA A 205 0.74 5.41 -4.50
CA ALA A 205 1.62 6.35 -5.20
C ALA A 205 2.41 7.24 -4.21
N MET A 206 1.76 7.67 -3.13
CA MET A 206 2.41 8.42 -2.04
C MET A 206 3.44 7.53 -1.34
N ALA A 207 3.07 6.31 -0.98
CA ALA A 207 3.98 5.35 -0.36
C ALA A 207 5.21 5.05 -1.23
N ASN A 208 5.01 4.81 -2.54
CA ASN A 208 6.11 4.57 -3.48
C ASN A 208 6.99 5.80 -3.64
N SER A 209 6.43 7.01 -3.58
CA SER A 209 7.18 8.26 -3.60
C SER A 209 8.06 8.42 -2.35
N ILE A 210 7.48 8.26 -1.16
CA ILE A 210 8.20 8.26 0.12
C ILE A 210 9.35 7.24 0.09
N ALA A 211 9.02 6.00 -0.28
CA ALA A 211 9.95 4.90 -0.40
C ALA A 211 11.07 5.22 -1.39
N ARG A 212 10.77 5.60 -2.64
CA ARG A 212 11.75 5.88 -3.69
C ARG A 212 12.76 6.94 -3.27
N ASN A 213 12.30 7.98 -2.59
CA ASN A 213 13.15 9.08 -2.17
C ASN A 213 13.83 8.83 -0.81
N GLY A 214 13.51 7.72 -0.13
CA GLY A 214 14.06 7.42 1.21
C GLY A 214 13.65 8.44 2.26
N TYR A 215 12.46 9.01 2.11
CA TYR A 215 11.96 10.02 3.04
C TYR A 215 11.48 9.37 4.32
N ILE A 216 12.10 9.78 5.44
CA ILE A 216 11.69 9.40 6.78
C ILE A 216 11.12 10.61 7.53
N ALA A 217 10.16 10.37 8.41
CA ALA A 217 9.66 11.33 9.38
C ALA A 217 10.45 11.17 10.69
N PRO A 218 11.35 12.09 11.09
CA PRO A 218 12.27 11.84 12.21
C PRO A 218 11.57 11.75 13.57
N ASN A 219 10.53 12.56 13.80
CA ASN A 219 9.86 12.67 15.10
C ASN A 219 8.46 12.06 15.11
N SER A 220 7.95 11.62 13.96
CA SER A 220 6.64 10.99 13.81
C SER A 220 6.76 9.49 13.53
N VAL A 221 5.73 8.72 13.86
CA VAL A 221 5.61 7.32 13.43
C VAL A 221 5.04 7.28 12.03
N LEU A 222 5.80 6.77 11.05
CA LEU A 222 5.42 6.69 9.64
C LEU A 222 5.04 5.24 9.28
N ILE A 223 3.76 5.04 9.01
CA ILE A 223 3.17 3.71 8.77
C ILE A 223 2.69 3.60 7.33
N LYS A 224 3.07 2.52 6.64
CA LYS A 224 2.45 2.13 5.37
C LYS A 224 1.31 1.16 5.64
N CYS A 225 0.07 1.53 5.31
CA CYS A 225 -1.07 0.60 5.29
C CYS A 225 -1.30 0.04 3.88
N TYR A 226 -1.44 -1.28 3.76
CA TYR A 226 -1.78 -1.98 2.52
C TYR A 226 -3.28 -2.31 2.48
N HIS A 227 -3.90 -2.18 1.30
CA HIS A 227 -5.36 -2.39 1.09
C HIS A 227 -5.69 -3.37 -0.03
N SER A 228 -4.68 -3.84 -0.74
CA SER A 228 -4.82 -4.72 -1.90
C SER A 228 -3.70 -5.75 -1.87
N ASN A 229 -3.89 -6.83 -2.61
CA ASN A 229 -2.92 -7.88 -2.67
C ASN A 229 -1.56 -7.33 -3.16
N HIS A 230 -0.50 -7.90 -2.62
CA HIS A 230 0.86 -7.51 -2.94
C HIS A 230 1.33 -8.13 -4.25
N SER A 231 0.71 -9.22 -4.69
CA SER A 231 1.01 -9.91 -5.94
C SER A 231 0.29 -9.25 -7.14
N ALA A 232 0.83 -9.45 -8.34
CA ALA A 232 0.10 -9.12 -9.56
C ALA A 232 -0.96 -10.18 -9.82
N ALA A 233 -2.22 -9.74 -9.95
CA ALA A 233 -3.29 -10.54 -10.54
C ALA A 233 -2.80 -11.13 -11.88
N GLN A 234 -2.87 -12.44 -12.08
CA GLN A 234 -2.52 -13.19 -13.32
C GLN A 234 -1.11 -13.79 -13.47
N SER A 235 -0.27 -13.88 -12.44
CA SER A 235 0.92 -14.73 -12.57
C SER A 235 0.63 -16.16 -12.09
N ASP A 236 0.54 -17.13 -13.02
CA ASP A 236 0.69 -18.58 -12.76
C ASP A 236 2.00 -18.92 -12.00
N VAL A 237 2.88 -17.93 -11.89
CA VAL A 237 4.09 -17.95 -11.09
C VAL A 237 3.71 -17.60 -9.65
N GLY A 238 3.35 -18.63 -8.87
CA GLY A 238 3.02 -18.53 -7.44
C GLY A 238 4.14 -18.02 -6.51
N PHE A 239 5.15 -17.32 -7.04
CA PHE A 239 6.22 -16.66 -6.29
C PHE A 239 6.74 -15.43 -7.06
N GLY A 240 6.98 -14.31 -6.36
CA GLY A 240 7.99 -13.33 -6.77
C GLY A 240 7.53 -12.04 -7.46
N VAL A 241 6.29 -11.96 -7.96
CA VAL A 241 5.85 -10.82 -8.78
C VAL A 241 5.07 -9.83 -7.94
N LEU A 242 5.75 -8.80 -7.44
CA LEU A 242 5.07 -7.70 -6.76
C LEU A 242 4.18 -6.93 -7.74
N SER A 243 2.98 -6.57 -7.31
CA SER A 243 2.14 -5.62 -8.04
C SER A 243 2.92 -4.33 -8.25
N LYS A 244 2.90 -3.79 -9.47
CA LYS A 244 3.50 -2.47 -9.79
C LYS A 244 2.99 -1.37 -8.84
N ARG A 245 1.78 -1.55 -8.29
CA ARG A 245 1.15 -0.66 -7.32
C ARG A 245 1.94 -0.52 -6.02
N HIS A 246 2.53 -1.60 -5.51
CA HIS A 246 3.20 -1.63 -4.20
C HIS A 246 4.70 -1.92 -4.29
N MET A 247 5.20 -2.30 -5.47
CA MET A 247 6.57 -2.76 -5.70
C MET A 247 7.64 -1.93 -4.99
N VAL A 248 7.62 -0.60 -5.13
CA VAL A 248 8.67 0.27 -4.57
C VAL A 248 8.57 0.36 -3.04
N SER A 249 7.37 0.55 -2.51
CA SER A 249 7.14 0.64 -1.06
C SER A 249 7.40 -0.67 -0.33
N MET A 250 7.09 -1.81 -0.95
CA MET A 250 7.39 -3.13 -0.38
C MET A 250 8.87 -3.46 -0.44
N GLU A 251 9.51 -3.22 -1.58
CA GLU A 251 10.96 -3.42 -1.70
C GLU A 251 11.71 -2.58 -0.66
N ARG A 252 11.23 -1.36 -0.41
CA ARG A 252 11.78 -0.41 0.56
C ARG A 252 10.92 -0.32 1.83
N ALA A 253 10.38 -1.45 2.28
CA ALA A 253 9.57 -1.50 3.51
C ALA A 253 10.34 -0.99 4.74
N ASP A 254 11.68 -0.96 4.69
CA ASP A 254 12.56 -0.40 5.73
C ASP A 254 12.51 1.14 5.86
N VAL A 255 11.91 1.85 4.89
CA VAL A 255 11.67 3.30 4.98
C VAL A 255 10.53 3.63 5.95
N PHE A 256 9.60 2.72 6.13
CA PHE A 256 8.46 2.88 7.03
C PHE A 256 8.78 2.28 8.39
N ASP A 257 8.37 2.95 9.46
CA ASP A 257 8.56 2.45 10.82
C ASP A 257 7.67 1.22 11.07
N ALA A 258 6.50 1.16 10.41
CA ALA A 258 5.63 0.00 10.36
C ALA A 258 4.98 -0.18 8.97
N ASN A 259 4.75 -1.43 8.58
CA ASN A 259 4.04 -1.86 7.38
C ASN A 259 2.89 -2.74 7.83
N VAL A 260 1.66 -2.25 7.70
CA VAL A 260 0.44 -2.92 8.18
C VAL A 260 -0.29 -3.55 7.02
N PHE A 261 -0.51 -4.86 7.13
CA PHE A 261 -1.26 -5.69 6.18
C PHE A 261 -2.58 -6.12 6.83
N PRO A 262 -3.63 -6.30 6.03
CA PRO A 262 -4.94 -6.74 6.52
C PRO A 262 -4.99 -8.20 6.99
N SER A 263 -4.03 -9.04 6.57
CA SER A 263 -4.01 -10.47 6.83
C SER A 263 -2.61 -10.94 7.21
N SER A 264 -2.57 -11.96 8.06
CA SER A 264 -1.33 -12.62 8.50
C SER A 264 -0.70 -13.43 7.37
N GLY A 265 -1.49 -14.17 6.58
CA GLY A 265 -0.99 -14.90 5.42
C GLY A 265 -0.33 -13.98 4.38
N GLN A 266 -0.82 -12.73 4.27
CA GLN A 266 -0.16 -11.73 3.41
C GLN A 266 1.23 -11.36 3.93
N ILE A 267 1.44 -11.31 5.25
CA ILE A 267 2.76 -11.02 5.84
C ILE A 267 3.75 -12.13 5.51
N ASP A 268 3.35 -13.39 5.67
CA ASP A 268 4.22 -14.53 5.41
C ASP A 268 4.67 -14.53 3.95
N ALA A 269 3.74 -14.32 3.03
CA ALA A 269 4.06 -14.21 1.61
C ALA A 269 4.95 -13.01 1.27
N VAL A 270 4.81 -11.89 1.98
CA VAL A 270 5.69 -10.73 1.82
C VAL A 270 7.07 -10.99 2.41
N ALA A 271 7.14 -11.62 3.58
CA ALA A 271 8.39 -12.00 4.25
C ALA A 271 9.21 -12.96 3.38
N ASP A 272 8.56 -13.87 2.66
CA ASP A 272 9.20 -14.75 1.67
C ASP A 272 9.90 -13.97 0.54
N LEU A 273 9.40 -12.78 0.18
CA LEU A 273 9.91 -11.93 -0.90
C LEU A 273 11.01 -10.97 -0.43
N ILE A 274 10.75 -10.23 0.65
CA ILE A 274 11.61 -9.12 1.09
C ILE A 274 12.42 -9.43 2.36
N GLY A 275 12.31 -10.66 2.87
CA GLY A 275 12.85 -11.11 4.14
C GLY A 275 11.96 -10.75 5.33
N GLU A 276 12.01 -11.57 6.37
CA GLU A 276 11.38 -11.26 7.66
C GLU A 276 11.87 -9.91 8.19
N SER A 277 10.94 -9.15 8.76
CA SER A 277 11.25 -7.88 9.39
C SER A 277 10.28 -7.61 10.53
N SER A 278 10.81 -7.05 11.63
CA SER A 278 10.01 -6.72 12.80
C SER A 278 8.99 -5.62 12.55
N ASN A 279 9.10 -4.89 11.44
CA ASN A 279 8.18 -3.82 11.06
C ASN A 279 7.01 -4.28 10.15
N LEU A 280 6.79 -5.58 9.98
CA LEU A 280 5.61 -6.13 9.31
C LEU A 280 4.56 -6.48 10.37
N TRP A 281 3.32 -6.01 10.19
CA TRP A 281 2.24 -6.14 11.17
C TRP A 281 0.94 -6.54 10.49
N SER A 282 0.12 -7.35 11.16
CA SER A 282 -1.22 -7.72 10.70
C SER A 282 -2.25 -7.00 11.54
N ILE A 283 -3.12 -6.22 10.89
CA ILE A 283 -4.31 -5.64 11.51
C ILE A 283 -5.44 -5.70 10.50
N GLY A 284 -6.52 -6.41 10.83
CA GLY A 284 -7.73 -6.45 10.02
C GLY A 284 -8.39 -5.08 9.85
N ASN A 285 -9.33 -4.96 8.92
CA ASN A 285 -10.10 -3.73 8.77
C ASN A 285 -11.30 -3.69 9.71
N ILE A 286 -11.67 -2.49 10.12
CA ILE A 286 -12.82 -2.25 11.00
C ILE A 286 -14.12 -2.54 10.26
N ILE A 287 -14.99 -3.27 10.95
CA ILE A 287 -16.41 -3.40 10.61
C ILE A 287 -17.22 -2.65 11.65
N GLU A 288 -18.20 -1.89 11.16
CA GLU A 288 -19.16 -1.23 12.03
C GLU A 288 -20.24 -2.26 12.42
N PRO A 289 -20.78 -2.19 13.65
CA PRO A 289 -21.94 -2.98 14.00
C PRO A 289 -23.08 -2.73 13.01
N ALA A 290 -23.84 -3.75 12.66
CA ALA A 290 -25.05 -3.59 11.88
C ALA A 290 -26.12 -2.86 12.74
N VAL A 291 -26.12 -1.53 12.72
CA VAL A 291 -27.11 -0.71 13.43
C VAL A 291 -28.40 -0.62 12.60
N GLY A 292 -29.58 -0.62 13.24
CA GLY A 292 -30.88 -0.44 12.59
C GLY A 292 -31.97 -1.35 13.19
N ALA A 293 -33.23 -0.91 13.10
CA ALA A 293 -34.37 -1.74 13.50
C ALA A 293 -34.51 -2.94 12.57
N SER A 294 -34.80 -4.11 13.13
CA SER A 294 -35.07 -5.32 12.34
C SER A 294 -36.30 -5.09 11.46
N SER A 295 -36.19 -5.37 10.16
CA SER A 295 -37.36 -5.41 9.28
C SER A 295 -38.22 -6.64 9.62
N GLU A 296 -39.49 -6.66 9.19
CA GLU A 296 -40.37 -7.82 9.40
C GLU A 296 -39.92 -9.07 8.61
N GLU A 297 -38.97 -8.95 7.67
CA GLU A 297 -38.47 -10.03 6.81
C GLU A 297 -36.93 -10.07 6.74
N GLU A 298 -36.25 -10.17 7.89
CA GLU A 298 -34.81 -10.44 7.89
C GLU A 298 -34.48 -11.87 7.42
N HIS A 299 -33.34 -12.00 6.74
CA HIS A 299 -32.73 -13.25 6.29
C HIS A 299 -33.66 -14.20 5.53
N ARG A 300 -34.36 -13.69 4.51
CA ARG A 300 -35.23 -14.48 3.63
C ARG A 300 -34.46 -15.69 3.09
N LYS A 301 -34.93 -16.88 3.45
CA LYS A 301 -34.19 -18.16 3.29
C LYS A 301 -33.84 -18.49 1.83
N ASP A 302 -34.65 -18.03 0.90
CA ASP A 302 -34.53 -18.17 -0.54
C ASP A 302 -33.82 -16.99 -1.22
N THR A 303 -33.30 -16.02 -0.47
CA THR A 303 -32.62 -14.83 -1.01
C THR A 303 -31.11 -14.91 -0.78
N GLY A 304 -30.35 -14.84 -1.87
CA GLY A 304 -28.90 -14.65 -1.88
C GLY A 304 -28.51 -13.26 -2.38
N VAL A 305 -27.32 -12.79 -2.00
CA VAL A 305 -26.81 -11.46 -2.42
C VAL A 305 -25.35 -11.50 -2.87
N VAL A 306 -25.00 -10.65 -3.84
CA VAL A 306 -23.62 -10.33 -4.22
C VAL A 306 -23.45 -8.83 -4.11
N ILE A 307 -22.49 -8.35 -3.30
CA ILE A 307 -22.18 -6.92 -3.19
C ILE A 307 -20.68 -6.72 -3.50
N SER A 308 -20.37 -6.23 -4.71
CA SER A 308 -18.98 -6.03 -5.15
C SER A 308 -18.88 -5.09 -6.35
N ARG A 309 -17.67 -4.64 -6.70
CA ARG A 309 -17.43 -4.01 -8.01
C ARG A 309 -17.64 -5.05 -9.12
N LEU A 310 -18.35 -4.68 -10.19
CA LEU A 310 -18.61 -5.58 -11.33
C LEU A 310 -17.43 -5.58 -12.29
N VAL A 311 -16.36 -6.27 -11.91
CA VAL A 311 -15.14 -6.45 -12.70
C VAL A 311 -14.81 -7.94 -12.80
N ARG A 312 -14.10 -8.35 -13.85
CA ARG A 312 -13.78 -9.75 -14.12
C ARG A 312 -13.15 -10.51 -12.96
N GLU A 313 -12.32 -9.85 -12.17
CA GLU A 313 -11.67 -10.45 -10.99
C GLU A 313 -12.66 -10.93 -9.91
N LYS A 314 -13.89 -10.43 -9.93
CA LYS A 314 -14.95 -10.82 -8.97
C LYS A 314 -15.76 -12.03 -9.40
N ASN A 315 -15.59 -12.54 -10.63
CA ASN A 315 -16.28 -13.70 -11.22
C ASN A 315 -17.78 -13.79 -10.84
N VAL A 316 -18.50 -12.68 -10.92
CA VAL A 316 -19.93 -12.61 -10.54
C VAL A 316 -20.78 -13.60 -11.34
N ASP A 317 -20.36 -13.93 -12.56
CA ASP A 317 -20.91 -15.00 -13.38
C ASP A 317 -20.90 -16.38 -12.69
N HIS A 318 -19.90 -16.71 -11.88
CA HIS A 318 -19.89 -17.96 -11.14
C HIS A 318 -21.01 -18.03 -10.08
N ALA A 319 -21.39 -16.89 -9.49
CA ALA A 319 -22.53 -16.84 -8.56
C ALA A 319 -23.86 -17.02 -9.30
N ILE A 320 -23.99 -16.41 -10.49
CA ILE A 320 -25.14 -16.59 -11.39
C ILE A 320 -25.29 -18.08 -11.74
N ASP A 321 -24.24 -18.69 -12.29
CA ASP A 321 -24.25 -20.10 -12.70
C ASP A 321 -24.57 -21.04 -11.54
N ALA A 322 -24.00 -20.78 -10.35
CA ALA A 322 -24.23 -21.61 -9.17
C ALA A 322 -25.69 -21.55 -8.68
N VAL A 323 -26.31 -20.36 -8.65
CA VAL A 323 -27.71 -20.22 -8.25
C VAL A 323 -28.64 -20.88 -9.26
N LEU A 324 -28.39 -20.71 -10.56
CA LEU A 324 -29.17 -21.38 -11.60
C LEU A 324 -29.06 -22.90 -11.50
N MET A 325 -27.85 -23.42 -11.27
CA MET A 325 -27.63 -24.84 -11.02
C MET A 325 -28.43 -25.33 -9.80
N ALA A 326 -28.33 -24.63 -8.66
CA ALA A 326 -29.07 -24.96 -7.44
C ALA A 326 -30.61 -24.91 -7.61
N ASN A 327 -31.11 -24.02 -8.48
CA ASN A 327 -32.53 -23.89 -8.79
C ASN A 327 -33.03 -25.00 -9.73
N SER A 328 -32.23 -25.39 -10.73
CA SER A 328 -32.60 -26.50 -11.64
C SER A 328 -32.77 -27.85 -10.94
N GLU A 329 -32.08 -28.03 -9.80
CA GLU A 329 -32.07 -29.29 -9.04
C GLU A 329 -32.98 -29.26 -7.80
N ARG A 330 -33.80 -28.21 -7.64
CA ARG A 330 -34.68 -28.06 -6.48
C ARG A 330 -35.87 -29.02 -6.56
N SER A 331 -36.42 -29.38 -5.40
CA SER A 331 -37.70 -30.09 -5.36
C SER A 331 -38.83 -29.19 -5.86
N ALA A 332 -39.87 -29.76 -6.48
CA ALA A 332 -41.00 -28.97 -7.01
C ALA A 332 -41.68 -28.08 -5.96
N ASN A 333 -41.66 -28.49 -4.69
CA ASN A 333 -42.26 -27.77 -3.55
C ASN A 333 -41.33 -26.69 -2.94
N GLU A 334 -40.08 -26.57 -3.39
CA GLU A 334 -39.14 -25.55 -2.93
C GLU A 334 -39.26 -24.28 -3.80
N ALA A 335 -39.30 -23.11 -3.16
CA ALA A 335 -39.17 -21.84 -3.87
C ALA A 335 -37.79 -21.74 -4.56
N PRO A 336 -37.71 -21.13 -5.76
CA PRO A 336 -36.44 -20.85 -6.40
C PRO A 336 -35.65 -19.84 -5.56
N THR A 337 -34.34 -20.00 -5.50
CA THR A 337 -33.45 -19.02 -4.89
C THR A 337 -33.33 -17.79 -5.79
N MET A 338 -33.52 -16.62 -5.20
CA MET A 338 -33.37 -15.31 -5.83
C MET A 338 -31.96 -14.76 -5.56
N LEU A 339 -31.32 -14.13 -6.54
CA LEU A 339 -29.99 -13.52 -6.42
C LEU A 339 -30.03 -12.03 -6.74
N SER A 340 -29.80 -11.20 -5.72
CA SER A 340 -29.63 -9.75 -5.87
C SER A 340 -28.16 -9.39 -6.04
N ILE A 341 -27.80 -8.69 -7.11
CA ILE A 341 -26.43 -8.30 -7.42
C ILE A 341 -26.31 -6.78 -7.38
N PHE A 342 -25.51 -6.28 -6.43
CA PHE A 342 -25.23 -4.86 -6.24
C PHE A 342 -23.78 -4.52 -6.60
N GLY A 343 -23.65 -3.36 -7.23
CA GLY A 343 -22.40 -2.73 -7.64
C GLY A 343 -22.43 -2.26 -9.08
N THR A 344 -21.33 -1.63 -9.49
CA THR A 344 -21.11 -1.17 -10.87
C THR A 344 -19.69 -1.52 -11.30
N GLY A 345 -19.46 -1.57 -12.61
CA GLY A 345 -18.13 -1.82 -13.16
C GLY A 345 -18.13 -2.23 -14.62
N THR A 346 -16.92 -2.45 -15.16
CA THR A 346 -16.69 -2.69 -16.59
C THR A 346 -17.27 -4.00 -17.10
N ASP A 347 -17.65 -4.92 -16.22
CA ASP A 347 -18.20 -6.24 -16.59
C ASP A 347 -19.73 -6.28 -16.63
N GLN A 348 -20.39 -5.16 -16.31
CA GLN A 348 -21.84 -5.06 -16.19
C GLN A 348 -22.58 -5.55 -17.44
N SER A 349 -22.28 -4.99 -18.63
CA SER A 349 -23.00 -5.34 -19.86
C SER A 349 -22.88 -6.82 -20.24
N ARG A 350 -21.79 -7.48 -19.85
CA ARG A 350 -21.65 -8.93 -20.06
C ARG A 350 -22.54 -9.72 -19.11
N LEU A 351 -22.60 -9.32 -17.84
CA LEU A 351 -23.44 -9.98 -16.84
C LEU A 351 -24.93 -9.83 -17.18
N GLU A 352 -25.33 -8.67 -17.70
CA GLU A 352 -26.67 -8.43 -18.26
C GLU A 352 -26.95 -9.42 -19.41
N GLY A 353 -26.04 -9.52 -20.38
CA GLY A 353 -26.18 -10.49 -21.48
C GLY A 353 -26.24 -11.96 -21.03
N LEU A 354 -25.46 -12.34 -20.01
CA LEU A 354 -25.52 -13.69 -19.44
C LEU A 354 -26.90 -13.99 -18.83
N ILE A 355 -27.50 -13.03 -18.13
CA ILE A 355 -28.82 -13.18 -17.51
C ILE A 355 -29.91 -13.28 -18.59
N ASP A 356 -29.82 -12.45 -19.64
CA ASP A 356 -30.74 -12.47 -20.76
C ASP A 356 -30.66 -13.81 -21.53
N GLU A 357 -29.46 -14.35 -21.74
CA GLU A 357 -29.23 -15.65 -22.40
C GLU A 357 -29.86 -16.83 -21.66
N HIS A 358 -29.93 -16.75 -20.32
CA HIS A 358 -30.50 -17.81 -19.50
C HIS A 358 -32.04 -17.73 -19.36
N ASP A 359 -32.68 -16.61 -19.74
CA ASP A 359 -34.13 -16.38 -19.63
C ASP A 359 -34.69 -16.65 -18.22
N VAL A 360 -33.98 -16.16 -17.20
CA VAL A 360 -34.23 -16.51 -15.78
C VAL A 360 -35.24 -15.60 -15.09
N GLY A 361 -35.80 -14.64 -15.82
CA GLY A 361 -36.80 -13.68 -15.33
C GLY A 361 -36.33 -12.95 -14.07
N ASP A 362 -37.17 -12.92 -13.04
CA ASP A 362 -36.86 -12.21 -11.79
C ASP A 362 -35.84 -12.91 -10.89
N GLN A 363 -35.41 -14.14 -11.19
CA GLN A 363 -34.53 -14.93 -10.30
C GLN A 363 -33.18 -14.28 -10.04
N ILE A 364 -32.66 -13.49 -10.99
CA ILE A 364 -31.35 -12.83 -10.89
C ILE A 364 -31.49 -11.38 -11.33
N LYS A 365 -31.09 -10.43 -10.48
CA LYS A 365 -31.22 -9.00 -10.75
C LYS A 365 -29.92 -8.23 -10.52
N LEU A 366 -29.53 -7.42 -11.49
CA LEU A 366 -28.52 -6.37 -11.29
C LEU A 366 -29.23 -5.10 -10.85
N LEU A 367 -28.90 -4.63 -9.64
CA LEU A 367 -29.61 -3.53 -8.97
C LEU A 367 -28.77 -2.24 -8.91
N GLY A 368 -27.59 -2.24 -9.52
CA GLY A 368 -26.69 -1.10 -9.52
C GLY A 368 -26.02 -0.87 -8.16
N TYR A 369 -25.51 0.34 -7.92
CA TYR A 369 -24.80 0.69 -6.69
C TYR A 369 -25.77 0.93 -5.52
N THR A 370 -25.47 0.36 -4.34
CA THR A 370 -26.22 0.60 -3.09
C THR A 370 -25.37 1.39 -2.09
N ASN A 371 -26.01 2.30 -1.34
CA ASN A 371 -25.42 2.95 -0.17
C ASN A 371 -25.70 2.17 1.13
N ASP A 372 -26.71 1.31 1.14
CA ASP A 372 -27.26 0.66 2.34
C ASP A 372 -26.84 -0.81 2.40
N VAL A 373 -25.53 -1.05 2.28
CA VAL A 373 -24.92 -2.40 2.20
C VAL A 373 -25.37 -3.32 3.35
N TYR A 374 -25.48 -2.78 4.57
CA TYR A 374 -25.88 -3.56 5.75
C TYR A 374 -27.33 -4.04 5.65
N ASP A 375 -28.25 -3.23 5.11
CA ASP A 375 -29.65 -3.61 4.98
C ASP A 375 -29.86 -4.66 3.89
N GLU A 376 -29.07 -4.60 2.82
CA GLU A 376 -29.07 -5.64 1.79
C GLU A 376 -28.56 -6.98 2.33
N PHE A 377 -27.53 -6.95 3.18
CA PHE A 377 -27.07 -8.17 3.87
C PHE A 377 -28.10 -8.69 4.88
N LYS A 378 -28.75 -7.83 5.68
CA LYS A 378 -29.77 -8.25 6.66
C LYS A 378 -30.95 -8.95 6.00
N GLN A 379 -31.32 -8.57 4.78
CA GLN A 379 -32.44 -9.18 4.06
C GLN A 379 -32.10 -10.55 3.46
N ALA A 380 -30.83 -10.81 3.14
CA ALA A 380 -30.41 -12.04 2.47
C ALA A 380 -30.01 -13.13 3.48
N SER A 381 -30.34 -14.39 3.17
CA SER A 381 -29.91 -15.53 3.98
C SER A 381 -28.40 -15.79 3.83
N PHE A 382 -27.86 -15.55 2.64
CA PHE A 382 -26.45 -15.78 2.34
C PHE A 382 -25.91 -14.81 1.30
N SER A 383 -24.59 -14.67 1.29
CA SER A 383 -23.86 -13.89 0.29
C SER A 383 -22.91 -14.80 -0.49
N ILE A 384 -22.68 -14.50 -1.78
CA ILE A 384 -21.72 -15.24 -2.60
C ILE A 384 -20.61 -14.29 -3.05
N LEU A 385 -19.36 -14.62 -2.74
CA LEU A 385 -18.19 -13.84 -3.12
C LEU A 385 -17.20 -14.70 -3.92
N PRO A 386 -17.46 -14.94 -5.22
CA PRO A 386 -16.64 -15.82 -6.06
C PRO A 386 -15.36 -15.12 -6.60
N THR A 387 -14.71 -14.30 -5.77
CA THR A 387 -13.52 -13.52 -6.14
C THR A 387 -12.30 -14.41 -6.31
N ASN A 388 -11.42 -14.11 -7.28
CA ASN A 388 -10.19 -14.90 -7.49
C ASN A 388 -9.04 -14.54 -6.55
N GLN A 389 -9.14 -13.43 -5.84
CA GLN A 389 -8.13 -12.91 -4.92
C GLN A 389 -8.79 -11.93 -3.97
N GLU A 390 -8.29 -11.88 -2.74
CA GLU A 390 -8.61 -10.86 -1.75
C GLU A 390 -7.35 -10.43 -1.00
N ALA A 391 -7.44 -9.26 -0.36
CA ALA A 391 -6.45 -8.86 0.65
C ALA A 391 -7.02 -9.00 2.06
N PHE A 392 -8.33 -8.77 2.21
CA PHE A 392 -9.04 -8.89 3.48
C PHE A 392 -10.41 -9.54 3.27
N GLY A 393 -11.26 -8.94 2.44
CA GLY A 393 -12.67 -9.34 2.32
C GLY A 393 -13.59 -8.58 3.27
N LEU A 394 -13.63 -7.24 3.18
CA LEU A 394 -14.57 -6.40 3.97
C LEU A 394 -16.01 -6.89 3.86
N SER A 395 -16.47 -7.15 2.63
CA SER A 395 -17.83 -7.62 2.32
C SER A 395 -18.15 -8.97 3.00
N ILE A 396 -17.14 -9.83 3.24
CA ILE A 396 -17.31 -11.09 4.00
C ILE A 396 -17.67 -10.78 5.45
N VAL A 397 -16.87 -9.93 6.11
CA VAL A 397 -17.10 -9.62 7.52
C VAL A 397 -18.36 -8.78 7.71
N GLU A 398 -18.70 -7.91 6.75
CA GLU A 398 -19.97 -7.16 6.72
C GLU A 398 -21.18 -8.09 6.60
N SER A 399 -21.12 -9.11 5.73
CA SER A 399 -22.20 -10.09 5.62
C SER A 399 -22.36 -10.87 6.94
N MET A 400 -21.25 -11.32 7.52
CA MET A 400 -21.24 -12.06 8.79
C MET A 400 -21.80 -11.22 9.95
N ALA A 401 -21.44 -9.92 10.02
CA ALA A 401 -21.96 -8.99 11.03
C ALA A 401 -23.48 -8.82 10.95
N CYS A 402 -24.06 -8.93 9.75
CA CYS A 402 -25.51 -8.94 9.54
C CYS A 402 -26.16 -10.31 9.75
N GLY A 403 -25.41 -11.39 10.02
CA GLY A 403 -25.95 -12.75 10.02
C GLY A 403 -26.26 -13.30 8.61
N CYS A 404 -25.69 -12.70 7.57
CA CYS A 404 -25.76 -13.17 6.19
C CYS A 404 -24.58 -14.12 5.92
N ILE A 405 -24.87 -15.41 5.73
CA ILE A 405 -23.83 -16.45 5.69
C ILE A 405 -22.98 -16.31 4.42
N PRO A 406 -21.65 -16.12 4.51
CA PRO A 406 -20.81 -15.99 3.33
C PRO A 406 -20.48 -17.35 2.70
N ILE A 407 -20.56 -17.43 1.37
CA ILE A 407 -20.03 -18.52 0.53
C ILE A 407 -18.91 -17.93 -0.33
N VAL A 408 -17.66 -18.36 -0.10
CA VAL A 408 -16.47 -17.72 -0.66
C VAL A 408 -15.50 -18.74 -1.21
N TYR A 409 -14.81 -18.42 -2.31
CA TYR A 409 -13.66 -19.23 -2.72
C TYR A 409 -12.54 -19.16 -1.68
N ASP A 410 -11.93 -20.30 -1.38
CA ASP A 410 -10.74 -20.40 -0.54
C ASP A 410 -9.51 -19.90 -1.31
N VAL A 411 -9.38 -18.58 -1.36
CA VAL A 411 -8.27 -17.88 -2.03
C VAL A 411 -7.45 -17.09 -1.02
N PRO A 412 -6.11 -17.08 -1.14
CA PRO A 412 -5.29 -16.15 -0.37
C PRO A 412 -5.55 -14.70 -0.84
N TYR A 413 -5.75 -13.72 0.04
CA TYR A 413 -5.74 -13.74 1.50
C TYR A 413 -7.06 -13.23 2.08
N GLY A 414 -7.36 -13.58 3.33
CA GLY A 414 -8.55 -13.08 4.02
C GLY A 414 -9.60 -14.16 4.29
N PRO A 415 -10.22 -14.79 3.28
CA PRO A 415 -11.32 -15.75 3.47
C PRO A 415 -11.03 -16.82 4.53
N GLY A 416 -9.93 -17.58 4.40
CA GLY A 416 -9.55 -18.62 5.37
C GLY A 416 -9.07 -18.12 6.73
N GLU A 417 -8.80 -16.81 6.89
CA GLU A 417 -8.50 -16.19 8.19
C GLU A 417 -9.78 -15.67 8.87
N ILE A 418 -10.82 -15.36 8.09
CA ILE A 418 -12.09 -14.81 8.57
C ILE A 418 -13.09 -15.93 8.87
N ILE A 419 -13.25 -16.88 7.95
CA ILE A 419 -14.29 -17.91 7.97
C ILE A 419 -13.76 -19.21 8.60
N THR A 420 -14.53 -19.75 9.53
CA THR A 420 -14.43 -21.14 9.99
C THR A 420 -15.39 -22.00 9.17
N ASP A 421 -14.86 -22.79 8.23
CA ASP A 421 -15.66 -23.55 7.27
C ASP A 421 -16.78 -24.37 7.92
N ARG A 422 -18.00 -24.24 7.39
CA ARG A 422 -19.25 -24.87 7.83
C ARG A 422 -19.71 -24.54 9.25
N VAL A 423 -19.06 -23.58 9.93
CA VAL A 423 -19.44 -23.11 11.26
C VAL A 423 -20.06 -21.73 11.19
N ASP A 424 -19.40 -20.79 10.51
CA ASP A 424 -19.81 -19.39 10.38
C ASP A 424 -19.89 -18.90 8.92
N GLY A 425 -19.66 -19.81 7.97
CA GLY A 425 -19.63 -19.57 6.52
C GLY A 425 -19.16 -20.81 5.76
N PHE A 426 -18.97 -20.69 4.44
CA PHE A 426 -18.47 -21.77 3.59
C PHE A 426 -17.22 -21.32 2.81
N LEU A 427 -16.18 -22.13 2.87
CA LEU A 427 -14.98 -22.03 2.03
C LEU A 427 -15.03 -23.11 0.95
N VAL A 428 -15.07 -22.71 -0.31
CA VAL A 428 -15.16 -23.62 -1.46
C VAL A 428 -13.88 -23.56 -2.32
N PRO A 429 -13.45 -24.66 -2.95
CA PRO A 429 -12.27 -24.63 -3.82
C PRO A 429 -12.40 -23.61 -4.97
N PHE A 430 -11.33 -22.87 -5.26
CA PHE A 430 -11.36 -21.86 -6.32
C PHE A 430 -11.77 -22.44 -7.68
N GLY A 431 -12.78 -21.84 -8.31
CA GLY A 431 -13.32 -22.24 -9.60
C GLY A 431 -14.36 -23.36 -9.56
N ASP A 432 -14.63 -23.94 -8.38
CA ASP A 432 -15.65 -24.98 -8.23
C ASP A 432 -17.05 -24.35 -8.05
N ILE A 433 -17.68 -24.01 -9.19
CA ILE A 433 -19.05 -23.46 -9.24
C ILE A 433 -20.05 -24.45 -8.64
N ARG A 434 -19.80 -25.76 -8.79
CA ARG A 434 -20.66 -26.80 -8.25
C ARG A 434 -20.67 -26.77 -6.72
N ALA A 435 -19.50 -26.61 -6.10
CA ALA A 435 -19.41 -26.49 -4.65
C ALA A 435 -20.19 -25.27 -4.11
N ILE A 436 -20.22 -24.13 -4.84
CA ILE A 436 -21.09 -23.00 -4.48
C ILE A 436 -22.56 -23.41 -4.54
N ALA A 437 -22.99 -24.07 -5.64
CA ALA A 437 -24.38 -24.51 -5.81
C ALA A 437 -24.82 -25.48 -4.70
N ASP A 438 -23.94 -26.40 -4.29
CA ASP A 438 -24.21 -27.33 -3.20
C ASP A 438 -24.31 -26.62 -1.83
N CYS A 439 -23.55 -25.55 -1.61
CA CYS A 439 -23.70 -24.69 -0.42
C CYS A 439 -25.05 -23.95 -0.42
N VAL A 440 -25.47 -23.39 -1.56
CA VAL A 440 -26.79 -22.74 -1.70
C VAL A 440 -27.92 -23.72 -1.38
N ARG A 441 -27.85 -24.94 -1.92
CA ARG A 441 -28.82 -26.02 -1.61
C ARG A 441 -28.82 -26.38 -0.11
N THR A 442 -27.64 -26.46 0.49
CA THR A 442 -27.47 -26.76 1.91
C THR A 442 -28.17 -25.71 2.77
N LEU A 443 -27.90 -24.43 2.53
CA LEU A 443 -28.53 -23.33 3.27
C LEU A 443 -30.05 -23.27 3.07
N ARG A 444 -30.53 -23.49 1.84
CA ARG A 444 -31.97 -23.53 1.52
C ARG A 444 -32.71 -24.63 2.29
N THR A 445 -32.07 -25.77 2.52
CA THR A 445 -32.69 -26.96 3.15
C THR A 445 -32.37 -27.12 4.63
N MET A 446 -31.46 -26.30 5.18
CA MET A 446 -31.06 -26.32 6.59
C MET A 446 -32.25 -26.03 7.51
N SER A 447 -32.28 -26.62 8.70
CA SER A 447 -33.29 -26.29 9.71
C SER A 447 -33.12 -24.83 10.17
N ASP A 448 -34.20 -24.14 10.53
CA ASP A 448 -34.09 -22.75 10.98
C ASP A 448 -33.24 -22.62 12.25
N LEU A 449 -33.28 -23.65 13.12
CA LEU A 449 -32.45 -23.72 14.32
C LEU A 449 -30.95 -23.80 13.98
N ASP A 450 -30.55 -24.65 13.04
CA ASP A 450 -29.13 -24.80 12.69
C ASP A 450 -28.63 -23.60 11.88
N LEU A 451 -29.51 -23.01 11.06
CA LEU A 451 -29.20 -21.78 10.35
C LEU A 451 -28.97 -20.63 11.33
N GLU A 452 -29.81 -20.46 12.35
CA GLU A 452 -29.60 -19.41 13.35
C GLU A 452 -28.32 -19.61 14.16
N LYS A 453 -27.97 -20.86 14.52
CA LYS A 453 -26.66 -21.15 15.16
C LYS A 453 -25.48 -20.72 14.29
N MET A 454 -25.55 -20.96 12.98
CA MET A 454 -24.51 -20.55 12.03
C MET A 454 -24.45 -19.02 11.91
N ARG A 455 -25.60 -18.33 11.93
CA ARG A 455 -25.66 -16.86 11.93
C ARG A 455 -25.07 -16.26 13.20
N ASP A 456 -25.36 -16.83 14.36
CA ASP A 456 -24.78 -16.41 15.64
C ASP A 456 -23.26 -16.62 15.66
N ALA A 457 -22.78 -17.75 15.13
CA ALA A 457 -21.35 -17.97 14.96
C ALA A 457 -20.71 -16.90 14.05
N ALA A 458 -21.36 -16.54 12.94
CA ALA A 458 -20.91 -15.49 12.04
C ALA A 458 -20.85 -14.11 12.70
N ARG A 459 -21.90 -13.70 13.41
CA ARG A 459 -21.92 -12.42 14.15
C ARG A 459 -20.83 -12.37 15.22
N ASN A 460 -20.66 -13.45 15.98
CA ASN A 460 -19.61 -13.54 16.99
C ASN A 460 -18.23 -13.43 16.37
N ARG A 461 -17.96 -14.14 15.26
CA ARG A 461 -16.69 -14.06 14.55
C ARG A 461 -16.41 -12.66 13.98
N ALA A 462 -17.44 -11.98 13.46
CA ALA A 462 -17.33 -10.62 12.94
C ALA A 462 -16.97 -9.58 14.02
N SER A 463 -17.35 -9.83 15.29
CA SER A 463 -17.08 -8.92 16.41
C SER A 463 -15.58 -8.74 16.72
N ASP A 464 -14.74 -9.69 16.32
CA ASP A 464 -13.27 -9.58 16.41
C ASP A 464 -12.72 -8.41 15.57
N TYR A 465 -13.50 -7.92 14.62
CA TYR A 465 -13.15 -6.80 13.72
C TYR A 465 -13.83 -5.48 14.13
N GLY A 466 -14.35 -5.40 15.35
CA GLY A 466 -14.95 -4.20 15.92
C GLY A 466 -13.97 -3.02 16.02
N SER A 467 -14.51 -1.81 16.02
CA SER A 467 -13.73 -0.56 16.04
C SER A 467 -12.76 -0.48 17.23
N ARG A 468 -13.21 -0.90 18.42
CA ARG A 468 -12.41 -0.87 19.65
C ARG A 468 -11.23 -1.84 19.60
N GLU A 469 -11.48 -3.08 19.21
CA GLU A 469 -10.49 -4.16 19.14
C GLU A 469 -9.38 -3.81 18.15
N ILE A 470 -9.78 -3.29 16.97
CA ILE A 470 -8.85 -2.88 15.94
C ILE A 470 -8.10 -1.61 16.33
N ALA A 471 -8.74 -0.60 16.94
CA ALA A 471 -8.06 0.60 17.43
C ALA A 471 -6.99 0.26 18.48
N GLN A 472 -7.28 -0.66 19.41
CA GLN A 472 -6.30 -1.19 20.36
C GLN A 472 -5.13 -1.89 19.66
N ALA A 473 -5.39 -2.66 18.59
CA ALA A 473 -4.33 -3.28 17.80
C ALA A 473 -3.42 -2.23 17.14
N TRP A 474 -4.01 -1.17 16.59
CA TRP A 474 -3.26 -0.03 16.06
C TRP A 474 -2.43 0.69 17.13
N ALA A 475 -3.00 0.95 18.31
CA ALA A 475 -2.27 1.56 19.43
C ALA A 475 -1.05 0.75 19.84
N ARG A 476 -1.20 -0.59 19.94
CA ARG A 476 -0.04 -1.49 20.20
C ARG A 476 1.04 -1.37 19.13
N VAL A 477 0.67 -1.33 17.85
CA VAL A 477 1.65 -1.15 16.76
C VAL A 477 2.35 0.19 16.85
N ILE A 478 1.60 1.27 17.08
CA ILE A 478 2.14 2.63 17.21
C ILE A 478 3.15 2.68 18.36
N ASP A 479 2.81 2.15 19.54
CA ASP A 479 3.68 2.14 20.71
C ASP A 479 4.98 1.37 20.49
N VAL A 480 4.87 0.12 20.02
CA VAL A 480 6.05 -0.71 19.78
C VAL A 480 6.95 -0.05 18.73
N THR A 481 6.34 0.53 17.71
CA THR A 481 7.05 1.23 16.64
C THR A 481 7.73 2.49 17.16
N ARG A 482 7.04 3.29 17.97
CA ARG A 482 7.59 4.49 18.60
C ARG A 482 8.79 4.17 19.49
N ASN A 483 8.66 3.15 20.34
CA ASN A 483 9.74 2.72 21.23
C ASN A 483 10.98 2.23 20.45
N ARG A 484 10.78 1.47 19.37
CA ARG A 484 11.87 1.07 18.46
C ARG A 484 12.51 2.27 17.76
N LYS A 485 11.71 3.26 17.39
CA LYS A 485 12.21 4.48 16.77
C LYS A 485 13.04 5.33 17.75
N ASP A 486 12.55 5.54 18.97
CA ASP A 486 13.25 6.32 19.99
C ASP A 486 14.58 5.66 20.40
N SER A 487 14.63 4.34 20.49
CA SER A 487 15.88 3.60 20.71
C SER A 487 16.87 3.74 19.53
N THR A 488 16.38 3.70 18.30
CA THR A 488 17.20 3.91 17.09
C THR A 488 17.70 5.36 17.01
N ALA A 489 16.84 6.35 17.28
CA ALA A 489 17.18 7.77 17.26
C ALA A 489 18.24 8.11 18.32
N LYS A 490 18.16 7.51 19.52
CA LYS A 490 19.21 7.65 20.55
C LYS A 490 20.57 7.12 20.08
N SER A 491 20.61 6.03 19.31
CA SER A 491 21.86 5.53 18.67
C SER A 491 22.30 6.41 17.48
N ALA A 492 21.36 7.00 16.74
CA ALA A 492 21.64 7.86 15.59
C ALA A 492 22.09 9.27 15.97
N ILE A 493 21.66 9.85 17.10
CA ILE A 493 22.15 11.15 17.59
C ILE A 493 23.68 11.13 17.84
N ALA A 494 24.26 9.96 18.08
CA ALA A 494 25.71 9.77 18.14
C ALA A 494 26.40 9.73 16.77
N GLN A 495 25.64 9.71 15.66
CA GLN A 495 26.10 9.45 14.30
C GLN A 495 25.65 10.59 13.36
N ARG A 496 26.60 11.41 12.90
CA ARG A 496 26.36 12.26 11.71
C ARG A 496 26.22 11.35 10.49
N GLU A 497 25.48 11.82 9.48
CA GLU A 497 25.24 11.12 8.20
C GLU A 497 26.46 10.33 7.74
N LEU A 498 26.28 9.01 7.56
CA LEU A 498 27.36 8.11 7.17
C LEU A 498 27.73 8.37 5.71
N GLN A 499 28.94 8.86 5.48
CA GLN A 499 29.47 8.99 4.12
C GLN A 499 30.06 7.66 3.68
N ILE A 500 29.56 7.13 2.57
CA ILE A 500 29.99 5.85 2.03
C ILE A 500 31.05 6.14 0.98
N ALA A 501 32.29 5.76 1.27
CA ALA A 501 33.44 5.98 0.39
C ALA A 501 33.49 4.95 -0.75
N SER A 502 33.20 3.68 -0.47
CA SER A 502 33.17 2.62 -1.46
C SER A 502 32.35 1.41 -1.01
N ILE A 503 31.88 0.64 -2.00
CA ILE A 503 31.18 -0.63 -1.82
C ILE A 503 31.80 -1.64 -2.80
N THR A 504 32.44 -2.68 -2.30
CA THR A 504 33.18 -3.64 -3.12
C THR A 504 32.77 -5.07 -2.75
N PRO A 505 32.25 -5.89 -3.68
CA PRO A 505 32.06 -7.31 -3.43
C PRO A 505 33.40 -8.00 -3.16
N LEU A 506 33.44 -8.96 -2.25
CA LEU A 506 34.66 -9.71 -1.91
C LEU A 506 34.57 -11.15 -2.44
N ASP A 507 35.71 -11.67 -2.89
CA ASP A 507 35.82 -13.08 -3.27
C ASP A 507 35.51 -13.97 -2.05
N GLY A 508 34.61 -14.94 -2.25
CA GLY A 508 33.95 -15.67 -1.17
C GLY A 508 34.92 -16.31 -0.17
N SER A 509 35.08 -15.69 0.99
CA SER A 509 35.86 -16.24 2.12
C SER A 509 35.04 -17.27 2.90
N ASN A 510 34.62 -18.34 2.22
CA ASN A 510 34.06 -19.52 2.85
C ASN A 510 35.05 -20.68 2.63
N GLY A 511 35.66 -21.15 3.73
CA GLY A 511 36.30 -22.46 3.73
C GLY A 511 35.33 -23.55 3.22
N PRO A 512 35.85 -24.72 2.81
CA PRO A 512 35.11 -25.74 2.06
C PRO A 512 33.83 -26.33 2.71
N SER A 513 33.42 -25.87 3.90
CA SER A 513 32.32 -26.41 4.72
C SER A 513 31.09 -25.50 4.90
N ALA A 514 30.99 -24.32 4.27
CA ALA A 514 29.81 -23.46 4.45
C ALA A 514 28.59 -24.00 3.70
N ALA A 515 27.53 -24.37 4.45
CA ALA A 515 26.30 -25.00 3.93
C ALA A 515 25.42 -24.07 3.06
N THR A 516 25.58 -22.75 3.16
CA THR A 516 24.78 -21.76 2.41
C THR A 516 25.67 -20.80 1.63
N PRO A 517 25.46 -20.61 0.31
CA PRO A 517 26.18 -19.62 -0.46
C PRO A 517 25.97 -18.21 0.09
N SER A 518 27.00 -17.37 0.03
CA SER A 518 26.96 -15.99 0.54
C SER A 518 27.77 -15.05 -0.35
N LEU A 519 27.34 -13.78 -0.40
CA LEU A 519 28.09 -12.67 -0.95
C LEU A 519 28.63 -11.82 0.19
N ASP A 520 29.95 -11.64 0.25
CA ASP A 520 30.57 -10.70 1.17
C ASP A 520 30.71 -9.34 0.44
N VAL A 521 30.39 -8.24 1.10
CA VAL A 521 30.56 -6.88 0.58
C VAL A 521 31.32 -6.05 1.60
N GLU A 522 32.40 -5.43 1.16
CA GLU A 522 33.13 -4.44 1.93
C GLU A 522 32.48 -3.06 1.76
N LEU A 523 32.18 -2.40 2.88
CA LEU A 523 31.68 -1.04 2.97
C LEU A 523 32.74 -0.16 3.64
N CYS A 524 33.23 0.84 2.92
CA CYS A 524 34.08 1.86 3.52
C CYS A 524 33.23 3.05 3.93
N ILE A 525 33.28 3.41 5.21
CA ILE A 525 32.52 4.51 5.81
C ILE A 525 33.49 5.58 6.31
N ASP A 526 33.27 6.81 5.87
CA ASP A 526 33.90 8.01 6.40
C ASP A 526 33.13 8.48 7.65
N SER A 527 33.80 8.46 8.80
CA SER A 527 33.28 8.94 10.07
C SER A 527 34.04 10.18 10.53
N ARG A 528 33.30 11.22 10.95
CA ARG A 528 33.88 12.40 11.63
C ARG A 528 34.30 12.10 13.08
N THR A 529 33.89 10.97 13.65
CA THR A 529 34.20 10.53 15.02
C THR A 529 35.13 9.30 15.01
N LYS A 530 36.00 9.16 16.03
CA LYS A 530 37.00 8.06 16.14
C LYS A 530 36.36 6.66 16.20
N SER A 531 35.11 6.54 16.67
CA SER A 531 34.31 5.32 16.63
C SER A 531 32.86 5.69 16.29
N ALA A 532 32.36 5.24 15.13
CA ALA A 532 30.95 5.38 14.79
C ALA A 532 30.19 4.23 15.49
N ASP A 533 29.03 4.49 16.09
CA ASP A 533 28.30 3.44 16.81
C ASP A 533 27.80 2.32 15.87
N LEU A 534 27.14 2.52 14.74
CA LEU A 534 26.71 1.44 13.80
C LEU A 534 25.67 0.42 14.33
N SER A 535 25.36 0.34 15.62
CA SER A 535 24.35 -0.60 16.14
C SER A 535 22.95 -0.40 15.54
N GLY A 536 22.64 0.82 15.08
CA GLY A 536 21.40 1.15 14.36
C GLY A 536 21.45 1.03 12.84
N VAL A 537 22.59 0.72 12.23
CA VAL A 537 22.75 0.70 10.77
C VAL A 537 22.32 -0.66 10.22
N LYS A 538 21.30 -0.66 9.36
CA LYS A 538 20.83 -1.87 8.67
C LYS A 538 21.32 -1.85 7.22
N VAL A 539 21.89 -2.96 6.79
CA VAL A 539 22.37 -3.12 5.40
C VAL A 539 21.68 -4.31 4.76
N PHE A 540 21.25 -4.13 3.51
CA PHE A 540 20.57 -5.16 2.73
C PHE A 540 21.23 -5.33 1.37
N LEU A 541 21.21 -6.57 0.87
CA LEU A 541 21.50 -6.88 -0.53
C LEU A 541 20.17 -7.11 -1.24
N SER A 542 19.97 -6.44 -2.38
CA SER A 542 18.75 -6.52 -3.16
C SER A 542 19.01 -6.99 -4.58
N PHE A 543 18.13 -7.85 -5.10
CA PHE A 543 18.11 -8.32 -6.48
C PHE A 543 16.86 -7.78 -7.17
N ARG A 544 17.03 -7.17 -8.35
CA ARG A 544 15.93 -6.61 -9.16
C ARG A 544 15.91 -7.18 -10.57
N GLY A 545 14.81 -7.82 -10.95
CA GLY A 545 14.57 -8.19 -12.34
C GLY A 545 14.45 -6.97 -13.25
N ARG A 546 15.03 -7.04 -14.46
CA ARG A 546 14.93 -5.99 -15.50
C ARG A 546 13.64 -6.03 -16.30
N GLY A 547 13.13 -7.22 -16.56
CA GLY A 547 11.94 -7.48 -17.35
C GLY A 547 10.69 -7.72 -16.50
N SER A 548 10.84 -7.89 -15.19
CA SER A 548 9.72 -8.16 -14.28
C SER A 548 9.72 -7.29 -13.01
N THR A 549 8.70 -7.48 -12.18
CA THR A 549 8.59 -6.87 -10.84
C THR A 549 9.25 -7.71 -9.75
N LEU A 550 10.11 -8.68 -10.11
CA LEU A 550 10.88 -9.49 -9.16
C LEU A 550 11.73 -8.59 -8.26
N ARG A 551 11.49 -8.68 -6.95
CA ARG A 551 12.27 -8.01 -5.90
C ARG A 551 12.58 -9.01 -4.80
N ILE A 552 13.87 -9.28 -4.61
CA ILE A 552 14.36 -10.11 -3.50
C ILE A 552 15.27 -9.25 -2.66
N ARG A 553 15.10 -9.29 -1.34
CA ARG A 553 15.94 -8.56 -0.39
C ARG A 553 16.41 -9.50 0.71
N VAL A 554 17.69 -9.41 1.05
CA VAL A 554 18.28 -10.20 2.16
C VAL A 554 19.05 -9.29 3.11
N PRO A 555 18.89 -9.47 4.44
CA PRO A 555 19.65 -8.71 5.43
C PRO A 555 21.13 -9.13 5.43
N GLY A 556 22.01 -8.16 5.68
CA GLY A 556 23.43 -8.38 5.85
C GLY A 556 23.83 -8.55 7.31
N PHE A 557 24.82 -9.41 7.55
CA PHE A 557 25.40 -9.64 8.87
C PHE A 557 26.81 -9.07 8.93
N LEU A 558 27.10 -8.23 9.92
CA LEU A 558 28.44 -7.69 10.12
C LEU A 558 29.40 -8.81 10.52
N ARG A 559 30.48 -8.99 9.75
CA ARG A 559 31.49 -10.03 10.00
C ARG A 559 32.75 -9.46 10.66
N ILE A 560 33.24 -8.33 10.16
CA ILE A 560 34.51 -7.73 10.61
C ILE A 560 34.41 -6.20 10.56
N ARG A 561 34.94 -5.55 11.60
CA ARG A 561 35.17 -4.10 11.65
C ARG A 561 36.68 -3.84 11.65
N ARG A 562 37.20 -3.15 10.63
CA ARG A 562 38.60 -2.70 10.56
C ARG A 562 38.66 -1.17 10.68
N HIS A 563 39.66 -0.67 11.38
CA HIS A 563 39.96 0.76 11.39
C HIS A 563 40.91 1.04 10.23
N GLY A 564 40.55 1.98 9.36
CA GLY A 564 41.38 2.39 8.23
C GLY A 564 42.69 3.05 8.69
N PHE A 565 43.68 3.08 7.80
CA PHE A 565 44.98 3.74 8.05
C PHE A 565 44.80 5.26 8.29
N LEU A 566 43.79 5.86 7.66
CA LEU A 566 43.34 7.23 7.90
C LEU A 566 42.43 7.27 9.13
N ARG A 567 42.72 8.16 10.08
CA ARG A 567 42.01 8.33 11.38
C ARG A 567 40.49 8.60 11.29
N ARG A 568 39.91 8.65 10.09
CA ARG A 568 38.49 8.94 9.80
C ARG A 568 37.76 7.83 9.04
N GLN A 569 38.45 6.77 8.59
CA GLN A 569 37.82 5.69 7.81
C GLN A 569 37.64 4.42 8.63
N GLN A 570 36.46 3.82 8.49
CA GLN A 570 36.14 2.49 9.04
C GLN A 570 35.67 1.59 7.91
N THR A 571 36.21 0.39 7.86
CA THR A 571 35.86 -0.62 6.85
C THR A 571 35.06 -1.72 7.52
N LEU A 572 33.87 -1.99 7.00
CA LEU A 572 32.96 -3.05 7.44
C LEU A 572 32.89 -4.12 6.38
N VAL A 573 32.97 -5.39 6.78
CA VAL A 573 32.67 -6.51 5.88
C VAL A 573 31.31 -7.06 6.27
N MET A 574 30.35 -6.94 5.36
CA MET A 574 28.99 -7.45 5.50
C MET A 574 28.84 -8.76 4.73
N LYS A 575 28.31 -9.80 5.37
CA LYS A 575 28.01 -11.08 4.75
C LYS A 575 26.52 -11.20 4.46
N PHE A 576 26.16 -11.53 3.23
CA PHE A 576 24.77 -11.69 2.79
C PHE A 576 24.53 -13.14 2.34
N PRO A 577 23.64 -13.91 3.00
CA PRO A 577 23.23 -15.21 2.50
C PRO A 577 22.54 -15.07 1.14
N ILE A 578 22.87 -15.93 0.18
CA ILE A 578 22.23 -15.94 -1.14
C ILE A 578 20.88 -16.69 -1.03
N PRO A 579 19.75 -16.04 -1.36
CA PRO A 579 18.40 -16.59 -1.24
C PRO A 579 18.12 -17.61 -2.36
N THR A 580 18.72 -18.79 -2.24
CA THR A 580 18.79 -19.80 -3.31
C THR A 580 17.41 -20.31 -3.73
N SER A 581 16.50 -20.53 -2.79
CA SER A 581 15.13 -20.99 -3.10
C SER A 581 14.35 -19.93 -3.89
N GLN A 582 14.39 -18.66 -3.48
CA GLN A 582 13.74 -17.57 -4.21
C GLN A 582 14.36 -17.38 -5.61
N LEU A 583 15.69 -17.38 -5.69
CA LEU A 583 16.42 -17.19 -6.94
C LEU A 583 16.21 -18.34 -7.95
N ASN A 584 16.02 -19.57 -7.49
CA ASN A 584 15.70 -20.71 -8.36
C ASN A 584 14.31 -20.59 -9.02
N ARG A 585 13.36 -19.96 -8.33
CA ARG A 585 11.99 -19.72 -8.81
C ARG A 585 11.87 -18.44 -9.65
N ALA A 586 12.90 -17.58 -9.66
CA ALA A 586 12.88 -16.32 -10.38
C ALA A 586 12.68 -16.52 -11.90
N PRO A 587 11.98 -15.58 -12.58
CA PRO A 587 11.83 -15.57 -14.03
C PRO A 587 13.18 -15.64 -14.77
N ARG A 588 13.18 -16.09 -16.02
CA ARG A 588 14.38 -16.15 -16.87
C ARG A 588 14.79 -14.76 -17.35
N GLU A 589 15.37 -13.97 -16.45
CA GLU A 589 15.79 -12.60 -16.75
C GLU A 589 17.14 -12.22 -16.12
N ILE A 590 17.62 -11.03 -16.46
CA ILE A 590 18.76 -10.39 -15.81
C ILE A 590 18.29 -9.75 -14.50
N MET A 591 19.02 -10.00 -13.43
CA MET A 591 18.80 -9.42 -12.11
C MET A 591 19.94 -8.49 -11.73
N ASP A 592 19.65 -7.21 -11.55
CA ASP A 592 20.62 -6.22 -11.08
C ASP A 592 20.78 -6.29 -9.55
N THR A 593 22.02 -6.13 -9.07
CA THR A 593 22.35 -6.24 -7.65
C THR A 593 22.63 -4.87 -7.02
N PHE A 594 22.09 -4.66 -5.83
CA PHE A 594 22.18 -3.40 -5.09
C PHE A 594 22.50 -3.65 -3.62
N VAL A 595 23.25 -2.72 -3.01
CA VAL A 595 23.38 -2.61 -1.56
C VAL A 595 22.58 -1.42 -1.08
N ARG A 596 21.75 -1.65 -0.08
CA ARG A 596 20.97 -0.61 0.59
C ARG A 596 21.45 -0.43 2.02
N ILE A 597 21.51 0.81 2.46
CA ILE A 597 21.93 1.20 3.81
C ILE A 597 20.85 2.11 4.39
N ASN A 598 20.30 1.70 5.53
CA ASN A 598 19.42 2.49 6.37
C ASN A 598 20.20 2.83 7.65
N ASP A 599 20.50 4.12 7.84
CA ASP A 599 21.26 4.63 8.98
C ASP A 599 20.38 5.22 10.08
N GLY A 600 19.06 5.03 10.01
CA GLY A 600 18.08 5.61 10.91
C GLY A 600 17.72 7.06 10.62
N VAL A 601 18.45 7.75 9.72
CA VAL A 601 18.19 9.14 9.30
C VAL A 601 17.81 9.22 7.83
N THR A 602 18.34 8.32 7.02
CA THR A 602 18.14 8.25 5.58
C THR A 602 18.29 6.82 5.10
N VAL A 603 17.64 6.52 3.97
CA VAL A 603 17.81 5.23 3.28
C VAL A 603 18.43 5.48 1.92
N ARG A 604 19.67 5.01 1.73
CA ARG A 604 20.45 5.14 0.50
C ARG A 604 20.65 3.79 -0.17
N GLU A 605 20.80 3.79 -1.48
CA GLU A 605 20.97 2.58 -2.28
C GLU A 605 22.01 2.76 -3.37
N PHE A 606 22.80 1.71 -3.59
CA PHE A 606 23.96 1.71 -4.47
C PHE A 606 23.96 0.45 -5.32
N ARG A 607 24.10 0.60 -6.64
CA ARG A 607 24.28 -0.55 -7.53
C ARG A 607 25.69 -1.08 -7.40
N LEU A 608 25.84 -2.40 -7.25
CA LEU A 608 27.16 -3.01 -7.07
C LEU A 608 27.98 -2.99 -8.35
N LYS A 609 29.23 -2.53 -8.25
CA LYS A 609 30.21 -2.62 -9.35
C LYS A 609 30.81 -4.02 -9.39
N ALA A 610 31.10 -4.52 -10.60
CA ALA A 610 31.76 -5.81 -10.82
C ALA A 610 33.30 -5.70 -10.85
N ALA A 611 33.84 -4.48 -10.99
CA ALA A 611 35.27 -4.25 -11.13
C ALA A 611 36.07 -4.80 -9.95
N GLY A 612 37.08 -5.62 -10.26
CA GLY A 612 38.01 -6.18 -9.27
C GLY A 612 37.51 -7.42 -8.51
N VAL A 613 36.41 -8.04 -8.96
CA VAL A 613 35.80 -9.22 -8.33
C VAL A 613 35.93 -10.44 -9.24
N ASP A 614 36.34 -11.60 -8.72
CA ASP A 614 36.28 -12.85 -9.47
C ASP A 614 34.84 -13.36 -9.52
N LEU A 615 34.16 -13.07 -10.64
CA LEU A 615 32.76 -13.48 -10.87
C LEU A 615 32.57 -14.99 -10.85
N ALA A 616 33.60 -15.79 -11.17
CA ALA A 616 33.55 -17.25 -11.14
C ALA A 616 33.66 -17.80 -9.72
N ALA A 617 34.20 -17.03 -8.77
CA ALA A 617 34.31 -17.41 -7.36
C ALA A 617 32.97 -17.30 -6.61
N PHE A 618 31.93 -16.70 -7.21
CA PHE A 618 30.60 -16.65 -6.62
C PHE A 618 29.96 -18.04 -6.58
N LYS A 619 29.77 -18.57 -5.37
CA LYS A 619 28.92 -19.75 -5.18
C LYS A 619 27.46 -19.34 -5.37
N LEU A 620 26.93 -19.50 -6.57
CA LEU A 620 25.52 -19.27 -6.90
C LEU A 620 24.80 -20.60 -7.10
N PRO A 621 23.45 -20.61 -7.06
CA PRO A 621 22.69 -21.76 -7.51
C PRO A 621 23.05 -22.10 -8.96
N ALA A 622 23.11 -23.39 -9.33
CA ALA A 622 23.55 -23.86 -10.65
C ALA A 622 22.77 -23.27 -11.84
N VAL A 623 21.58 -22.71 -11.59
CA VAL A 623 20.73 -22.06 -12.58
C VAL A 623 21.09 -20.59 -12.84
N LEU A 624 22.09 -20.04 -12.15
CA LEU A 624 22.52 -18.65 -12.26
C LEU A 624 24.04 -18.51 -12.40
N GLU A 625 24.46 -17.50 -13.15
CA GLU A 625 25.84 -17.02 -13.21
C GLU A 625 25.88 -15.52 -12.89
N ALA A 626 26.96 -15.09 -12.22
CA ALA A 626 27.28 -13.68 -12.07
C ALA A 626 27.96 -13.19 -13.36
N TYR A 627 27.62 -11.97 -13.80
CA TYR A 627 28.26 -11.35 -14.95
C TYR A 627 28.39 -9.84 -14.80
N GLU A 628 29.37 -9.28 -15.49
CA GLU A 628 29.55 -7.83 -15.60
C GLU A 628 28.73 -7.28 -16.76
N THR A 629 27.90 -6.29 -16.46
CA THR A 629 27.14 -5.54 -17.46
C THR A 629 28.06 -4.60 -18.24
N LYS A 630 27.63 -4.13 -19.43
CA LYS A 630 28.38 -3.12 -20.21
C LYS A 630 28.74 -1.85 -19.42
N GLY A 631 27.97 -1.52 -18.38
CA GLY A 631 28.21 -0.37 -17.51
C GLY A 631 29.14 -0.65 -16.31
N GLY A 632 29.75 -1.83 -16.23
CA GLY A 632 30.65 -2.22 -15.13
C GLY A 632 29.98 -2.66 -13.84
N TYR A 633 28.68 -3.00 -13.89
CA TYR A 633 27.89 -3.42 -12.73
C TYR A 633 27.72 -4.93 -12.65
N LEU A 634 27.65 -5.43 -11.42
CA LEU A 634 27.37 -6.83 -11.09
C LEU A 634 25.87 -7.12 -11.28
N SER A 635 25.57 -8.14 -12.08
CA SER A 635 24.23 -8.67 -12.27
C SER A 635 24.26 -10.20 -12.31
N LEU A 636 23.12 -10.81 -12.03
CA LEU A 636 22.92 -12.26 -12.18
C LEU A 636 22.06 -12.55 -13.40
N ARG A 637 22.30 -13.68 -14.07
CA ARG A 637 21.46 -14.17 -15.17
C ARG A 637 21.51 -15.70 -15.22
N LYS A 638 20.63 -16.33 -16.02
CA LYS A 638 20.81 -17.75 -16.35
C LYS A 638 22.04 -17.95 -17.24
N PRO A 639 22.78 -19.07 -17.09
CA PRO A 639 23.89 -19.40 -17.98
C PRO A 639 23.43 -19.40 -19.43
N ILE A 640 24.20 -18.72 -20.29
CA ILE A 640 23.98 -18.81 -21.74
C ILE A 640 24.42 -20.21 -22.16
N ARG A 641 23.48 -21.11 -22.45
CA ARG A 641 23.82 -22.36 -23.15
C ARG A 641 24.39 -21.96 -24.50
N ARG A 642 25.71 -22.14 -24.66
CA ARG A 642 26.31 -22.23 -25.99
C ARG A 642 25.96 -23.63 -26.49
N ASP A 643 24.81 -23.74 -27.13
CA ASP A 643 24.57 -24.89 -28.01
C ASP A 643 25.63 -24.78 -29.12
N PHE A 644 26.54 -25.74 -29.16
CA PHE A 644 27.57 -25.88 -30.19
C PHE A 644 26.99 -26.50 -31.44
#